data_AF-A0A1Z5KEE4-F1
#
_entry.id   AF-A0A1Z5KEE4-F1
#
_cell.length_a   1.000
_cell.length_b   1.000
_cell.length_c   1.000
_cell.angle_alpha   90.00
_cell.angle_beta   90.00
_cell.angle_gamma   90.00
#
_symmetry.space_group_name_H-M   'P 1'
#
loop_
_entity.id
_entity.type
_entity.pdbx_description
1 polymer ?
#
loop_
_entity_poly.entity_id
_entity_poly.type
_entity_poly.pdbx_seq_one_letter_code
_entity_poly.pdbx_strand_id
1 'polypeptide(L)'
;MGKSRSHFPSRQRHEEERDIFHNARSSPSVFLVAYEDKQHFCKVRLFFFTQQTLFSESPTVPCIATPFLCLLDDSFLVLITTSMSDTESDTHKPIREDHLHSSLHHSLPYADDDDDDDEYEDATWGEVLEACCVRTSQEWMRAAAGLCGVLFFMYFFLFGLELMGSGAKVMTGCTAGALFGDETNPVAGLTVGLMSTVLLQSSSTTTSIVVSLAGSAISVRQAIYMVMGANIGTTVTNTIVSLGQLGDADQLERAFAGATVHDMFNMMTVAVLFPLEIATGYLRRLTGLMVQHTFTTDGGLWEGPIRKFVAPLGDRIIRANKELLTAVAHGEGSCEEGDGFYPILCEPGEPSYNKCLQVGLIACDRERNTCPSFFQPNATVKEDKISGGVVFTLAVVMLFFCLFALLNILQRMLMGSSTRIVHKATNLNGYVNMALGCGLTLLVQSSSVVTSTLTPLVGIGVIKLNHMYPLTLGANIGSTITALLAAMVTEGTESIQVALCHLLFNLIGIAIFYPIPFMRAFPLQAARQLGKATRQWRGFPFVYIGFMFFLFPITSFGLSFLFSSGSMGLTVLGSFSVAIMVISCAYGFYWWSFQGGKRYCSDRFERRERVRLTLQNLPKDMEYIKAKIALLIEHTRLPDSEDDEASADDER
;
A
#
# COMPACT_ATOMS: atom_id res chain seq x y z
N MET A 1 1.49 -76.23 23.32
CA MET A 1 0.16 -76.56 22.75
C MET A 1 0.04 -75.85 21.42
N GLY A 2 -0.06 -76.62 20.33
CA GLY A 2 -0.16 -76.07 18.96
C GLY A 2 -1.60 -75.83 18.49
N LYS A 3 -1.67 -75.37 17.25
CA LYS A 3 -2.85 -75.13 16.37
C LYS A 3 -3.53 -73.78 16.61
N SER A 4 -3.88 -72.99 15.59
CA SER A 4 -4.51 -73.44 14.34
C SER A 4 -4.36 -72.44 13.17
N ARG A 5 -3.99 -72.99 11.99
CA ARG A 5 -4.46 -72.79 10.60
C ARG A 5 -5.18 -71.47 10.24
N SER A 6 -4.83 -70.69 9.20
CA SER A 6 -4.57 -70.96 7.76
C SER A 6 -5.74 -71.51 6.94
N HIS A 7 -6.32 -70.70 6.03
CA HIS A 7 -6.58 -70.98 4.59
C HIS A 7 -7.44 -69.84 3.97
N PHE A 8 -6.94 -69.07 2.98
CA PHE A 8 -6.82 -69.32 1.51
C PHE A 8 -8.19 -69.26 0.75
N PRO A 9 -8.28 -69.00 -0.57
CA PRO A 9 -7.64 -67.98 -1.45
C PRO A 9 -8.52 -67.54 -2.67
N SER A 10 -8.02 -66.67 -3.57
CA SER A 10 -8.06 -66.83 -5.07
C SER A 10 -7.58 -65.56 -5.81
N ARG A 11 -6.48 -65.65 -6.60
CA ARG A 11 -6.35 -65.54 -8.10
C ARG A 11 -6.63 -64.14 -8.71
N GLN A 12 -5.98 -63.62 -9.76
CA GLN A 12 -4.78 -63.91 -10.60
C GLN A 12 -4.79 -62.85 -11.74
N ARG A 13 -3.68 -62.19 -12.12
CA ARG A 13 -3.31 -61.94 -13.54
C ARG A 13 -1.91 -61.28 -13.73
N HIS A 14 -1.01 -62.04 -14.39
CA HIS A 14 0.06 -61.74 -15.39
C HIS A 14 0.75 -60.36 -15.40
N GLU A 15 2.07 -60.16 -15.28
CA GLU A 15 3.27 -60.60 -16.07
C GLU A 15 3.31 -60.13 -17.56
N GLU A 16 4.47 -59.56 -17.96
CA GLU A 16 4.84 -58.79 -19.19
C GLU A 16 4.67 -57.26 -19.01
N GLU A 17 5.69 -56.39 -19.06
CA GLU A 17 6.85 -56.30 -19.96
C GLU A 17 8.13 -55.84 -19.24
N ARG A 18 9.23 -56.50 -19.58
CA ARG A 18 10.62 -56.06 -19.42
C ARG A 18 11.07 -55.55 -20.80
N ASP A 19 12.05 -54.65 -20.82
CA ASP A 19 12.86 -54.22 -22.00
C ASP A 19 12.54 -52.87 -22.64
N ILE A 20 12.92 -51.76 -21.97
CA ILE A 20 13.61 -50.64 -22.62
C ILE A 20 14.66 -50.06 -21.65
N PHE A 21 15.87 -50.63 -21.68
CA PHE A 21 17.08 -49.96 -21.18
C PHE A 21 18.10 -49.97 -22.33
N HIS A 22 18.31 -48.82 -22.98
CA HIS A 22 19.57 -48.53 -23.65
C HIS A 22 19.77 -47.02 -23.88
N ASN A 23 20.95 -46.57 -23.42
CA ASN A 23 21.77 -45.43 -23.86
C ASN A 23 21.69 -44.02 -23.23
N ALA A 24 22.90 -43.59 -22.84
CA ALA A 24 23.50 -42.25 -22.69
C ALA A 24 23.40 -41.59 -21.27
N ARG A 25 24.42 -41.68 -20.39
CA ARG A 25 25.76 -41.02 -20.29
C ARG A 25 25.76 -39.53 -19.88
N SER A 26 26.69 -39.22 -18.95
CA SER A 26 27.22 -37.90 -18.44
C SER A 26 26.36 -37.22 -17.37
N SER A 27 26.83 -36.87 -16.14
CA SER A 27 28.06 -36.18 -15.70
C SER A 27 28.30 -36.36 -14.17
N PRO A 28 29.48 -36.04 -13.58
CA PRO A 28 29.76 -36.27 -12.15
C PRO A 28 29.28 -35.12 -11.26
N SER A 29 28.54 -35.42 -10.20
CA SER A 29 28.15 -34.44 -9.17
C SER A 29 29.17 -34.46 -8.02
N VAL A 30 29.80 -33.31 -7.77
CA VAL A 30 30.63 -33.05 -6.58
C VAL A 30 29.70 -32.70 -5.42
N PHE A 31 29.79 -33.42 -4.29
CA PHE A 31 29.08 -33.06 -3.05
C PHE A 31 30.09 -32.62 -1.99
N LEU A 32 29.87 -31.43 -1.41
CA LEU A 32 30.54 -30.97 -0.19
C LEU A 32 29.87 -31.61 1.02
N VAL A 33 30.66 -32.22 1.90
CA VAL A 33 30.23 -32.56 3.26
C VAL A 33 31.08 -31.76 4.23
N ALA A 34 30.45 -30.91 5.02
CA ALA A 34 31.06 -30.26 6.17
C ALA A 34 30.91 -31.19 7.39
N TYR A 35 31.96 -31.30 8.21
CA TYR A 35 31.89 -31.92 9.52
C TYR A 35 32.23 -30.89 10.58
N GLU A 36 31.54 -30.96 11.71
CA GLU A 36 31.68 -30.05 12.84
C GLU A 36 32.68 -30.66 13.84
N ASP A 37 33.79 -29.97 14.10
CA ASP A 37 34.70 -30.31 15.20
C ASP A 37 34.64 -29.21 16.26
N LYS A 38 34.85 -29.60 17.52
CA LYS A 38 34.49 -28.87 18.76
C LYS A 38 35.23 -27.55 19.04
N GLN A 39 35.82 -26.91 18.04
CA GLN A 39 36.27 -25.53 18.12
C GLN A 39 35.95 -24.81 16.80
N HIS A 40 35.07 -23.82 16.89
CA HIS A 40 34.46 -23.05 15.81
C HIS A 40 35.46 -22.51 14.76
N PHE A 41 35.87 -23.32 13.77
CA PHE A 41 36.43 -22.86 12.49
C PHE A 41 36.25 -23.95 11.42
N CYS A 42 35.53 -23.65 10.34
CA CYS A 42 35.33 -24.60 9.22
C CYS A 42 36.42 -24.40 8.14
N LYS A 43 37.22 -25.44 7.86
CA LYS A 43 38.15 -25.54 6.70
C LYS A 43 37.70 -26.68 5.79
N VAL A 44 37.67 -26.45 4.47
CA VAL A 44 37.22 -27.44 3.46
C VAL A 44 38.42 -28.11 2.77
N ARG A 45 38.41 -29.46 2.67
CA ARG A 45 39.33 -30.25 1.84
C ARG A 45 38.56 -31.38 1.14
N LEU A 46 38.79 -31.59 -0.16
CA LEU A 46 38.05 -32.52 -1.04
C LEU A 46 38.58 -33.97 -0.95
N PHE A 47 37.71 -34.96 -0.76
CA PHE A 47 38.01 -36.39 -1.01
C PHE A 47 36.78 -37.15 -1.57
N PHE A 48 37.03 -38.11 -2.45
CA PHE A 48 36.04 -38.98 -3.12
C PHE A 48 36.00 -40.37 -2.47
N PHE A 49 34.82 -40.94 -2.16
CA PHE A 49 34.58 -42.40 -2.17
C PHE A 49 33.07 -42.78 -2.03
N THR A 50 32.75 -44.01 -2.44
CA THR A 50 31.44 -44.59 -2.80
C THR A 50 30.69 -45.36 -1.68
N GLN A 51 29.34 -45.24 -1.72
CA GLN A 51 28.23 -46.15 -1.33
C GLN A 51 28.14 -46.81 0.07
N GLN A 52 26.90 -46.72 0.62
CA GLN A 52 26.16 -47.65 1.51
C GLN A 52 26.13 -47.36 3.03
N THR A 53 24.92 -47.07 3.57
CA THR A 53 24.28 -47.45 4.88
C THR A 53 23.26 -46.36 5.35
N LEU A 54 21.95 -46.67 5.36
CA LEU A 54 21.06 -47.06 6.48
C LEU A 54 20.48 -45.90 7.34
N PHE A 55 19.15 -45.75 7.22
CA PHE A 55 18.13 -45.15 8.11
C PHE A 55 18.56 -44.46 9.43
N SER A 56 18.11 -43.21 9.61
CA SER A 56 17.46 -42.73 10.85
C SER A 56 16.67 -41.43 10.59
N GLU A 57 15.50 -41.35 11.18
CA GLU A 57 14.50 -40.28 11.08
C GLU A 57 15.01 -38.92 11.58
N SER A 58 14.81 -37.86 10.79
CA SER A 58 14.60 -36.47 11.23
C SER A 58 14.03 -35.66 10.05
N PRO A 59 12.95 -34.86 10.22
CA PRO A 59 12.46 -33.98 9.16
C PRO A 59 12.98 -32.56 9.41
N THR A 60 14.30 -32.38 9.45
CA THR A 60 14.91 -31.05 9.38
C THR A 60 15.63 -30.94 8.05
N VAL A 61 14.99 -30.26 7.10
CA VAL A 61 15.59 -29.97 5.80
C VAL A 61 16.71 -28.95 6.02
N PRO A 62 17.97 -29.24 5.67
CA PRO A 62 19.05 -28.28 5.82
C PRO A 62 18.83 -27.09 4.88
N CYS A 63 19.14 -25.91 5.38
CA CYS A 63 19.00 -24.61 4.71
C CYS A 63 19.75 -24.56 3.37
N ILE A 64 19.12 -25.01 2.30
CA ILE A 64 19.57 -24.75 0.94
C ILE A 64 18.34 -24.35 0.13
N ALA A 65 18.34 -23.10 -0.33
CA ALA A 65 17.40 -22.45 -1.25
C ALA A 65 16.21 -21.66 -0.66
N THR A 66 16.50 -20.49 -0.05
CA THR A 66 15.82 -19.21 -0.42
C THR A 66 16.53 -18.01 0.23
N PRO A 67 17.21 -17.12 -0.53
CA PRO A 67 17.87 -15.95 0.05
C PRO A 67 17.00 -14.68 0.12
N PHE A 68 15.79 -14.63 -0.44
CA PHE A 68 15.11 -13.34 -0.70
C PHE A 68 14.13 -12.83 0.37
N LEU A 69 13.68 -13.66 1.32
CA LEU A 69 12.80 -13.25 2.43
C LEU A 69 13.56 -12.84 3.70
N CYS A 70 14.88 -13.09 3.74
CA CYS A 70 15.81 -12.63 4.78
C CYS A 70 16.73 -11.49 4.30
N LEU A 71 16.42 -10.82 3.18
CA LEU A 71 17.22 -9.72 2.61
C LEU A 71 17.14 -8.43 3.44
N LEU A 72 17.85 -8.44 4.57
CA LEU A 72 18.77 -7.36 4.89
C LEU A 72 20.16 -7.99 4.76
N ASP A 73 20.81 -7.70 3.64
CA ASP A 73 22.02 -8.33 3.11
C ASP A 73 23.20 -8.35 4.10
N ASP A 74 23.89 -9.49 4.19
CA ASP A 74 25.13 -9.76 4.96
C ASP A 74 26.29 -8.80 4.62
N SER A 75 26.17 -8.06 3.51
CA SER A 75 27.12 -7.01 3.15
C SER A 75 27.03 -5.76 4.05
N PHE A 76 25.89 -5.55 4.73
CA PHE A 76 25.68 -4.40 5.63
C PHE A 76 26.16 -4.68 7.06
N LEU A 77 26.24 -5.96 7.48
CA LEU A 77 26.67 -6.36 8.82
C LEU A 77 28.19 -6.31 9.02
N VAL A 78 28.99 -6.43 7.95
CA VAL A 78 30.46 -6.34 8.03
C VAL A 78 30.92 -4.90 8.37
N LEU A 79 30.11 -3.89 8.06
CA LEU A 79 30.38 -2.51 8.46
C LEU A 79 30.02 -2.24 9.94
N ILE A 80 29.13 -3.04 10.53
CA ILE A 80 28.65 -2.89 11.90
C ILE A 80 29.59 -3.60 12.88
N THR A 81 30.15 -4.77 12.51
CA THR A 81 31.11 -5.49 13.35
C THR A 81 32.44 -4.78 13.51
N THR A 82 32.82 -3.89 12.58
CA THR A 82 34.02 -3.05 12.70
C THR A 82 33.81 -1.78 13.54
N SER A 83 32.56 -1.41 13.85
CA SER A 83 32.22 -0.25 14.70
C SER A 83 31.93 -0.61 16.16
N MET A 84 31.85 -1.90 16.51
CA MET A 84 31.44 -2.35 17.85
C MET A 84 32.57 -2.96 18.69
N SER A 85 33.85 -2.78 18.32
CA SER A 85 34.97 -3.28 19.15
C SER A 85 35.26 -2.44 20.40
N ASP A 86 34.71 -1.23 20.51
CA ASP A 86 35.07 -0.30 21.56
C ASP A 86 33.82 0.14 22.32
N THR A 87 33.33 -0.71 23.23
CA THR A 87 32.86 -0.30 24.57
C THR A 87 32.49 -1.55 25.38
N GLU A 88 33.39 -1.87 26.29
CA GLU A 88 33.37 -2.96 27.25
C GLU A 88 32.47 -2.65 28.47
N SER A 89 32.00 -3.74 29.09
CA SER A 89 31.74 -3.98 30.52
C SER A 89 30.75 -3.11 31.33
N ASP A 90 29.71 -3.73 31.88
CA ASP A 90 29.59 -4.02 33.33
C ASP A 90 28.16 -4.50 33.70
N THR A 91 27.99 -5.79 34.03
CA THR A 91 27.90 -6.40 35.38
C THR A 91 26.55 -6.24 36.12
N HIS A 92 25.88 -7.38 36.30
CA HIS A 92 24.77 -7.65 37.22
C HIS A 92 25.04 -7.20 38.67
N LYS A 93 24.01 -6.69 39.39
CA LYS A 93 23.60 -7.10 40.77
C LYS A 93 22.33 -6.33 41.27
N PRO A 94 21.65 -6.76 42.37
CA PRO A 94 20.19 -6.90 42.41
C PRO A 94 19.44 -5.95 43.39
N ILE A 95 18.10 -6.04 43.28
CA ILE A 95 16.97 -5.55 44.09
C ILE A 95 17.28 -5.16 45.55
N ARG A 96 16.77 -4.00 45.99
CA ARG A 96 16.50 -3.66 47.39
C ARG A 96 15.31 -2.69 47.55
N GLU A 97 14.40 -3.02 48.45
CA GLU A 97 13.22 -2.25 48.88
C GLU A 97 13.56 -1.05 49.80
N ASP A 98 12.55 -0.18 49.91
CA ASP A 98 12.27 0.89 50.90
C ASP A 98 12.99 2.24 50.79
N HIS A 99 12.21 3.31 50.53
CA HIS A 99 11.79 4.25 51.58
C HIS A 99 10.86 5.38 51.07
N LEU A 100 9.79 5.59 51.84
CA LEU A 100 8.84 6.70 51.83
C LEU A 100 9.50 8.00 52.35
N HIS A 101 9.42 9.12 51.61
CA HIS A 101 9.33 10.45 52.21
C HIS A 101 8.76 11.51 51.24
N SER A 102 7.76 12.22 51.74
CA SER A 102 7.06 13.37 51.16
C SER A 102 7.92 14.64 51.19
N SER A 103 7.89 15.46 50.12
CA SER A 103 7.80 16.93 50.22
C SER A 103 7.46 17.61 48.88
N LEU A 104 6.46 18.49 48.95
CA LEU A 104 6.02 19.48 47.96
C LEU A 104 7.17 20.29 47.32
N HIS A 105 7.16 20.47 46.01
CA HIS A 105 7.30 21.79 45.37
C HIS A 105 6.65 21.80 43.96
N HIS A 106 6.02 22.94 43.67
CA HIS A 106 5.08 23.23 42.60
C HIS A 106 5.78 23.50 41.25
N SER A 107 5.06 23.21 40.16
CA SER A 107 5.11 23.79 38.78
C SER A 107 6.02 23.18 37.71
N LEU A 108 5.46 22.22 36.96
CA LEU A 108 5.32 22.15 35.48
C LEU A 108 4.84 20.72 35.09
N PRO A 109 3.65 20.49 34.51
CA PRO A 109 3.33 19.19 33.94
C PRO A 109 3.48 19.26 32.41
N TYR A 110 4.66 18.90 31.93
CA TYR A 110 4.79 18.19 30.66
C TYR A 110 5.18 16.77 31.05
N ALA A 111 4.18 16.00 31.47
CA ALA A 111 4.35 14.56 31.61
C ALA A 111 4.35 14.03 30.19
N ASP A 112 5.50 13.50 29.76
CA ASP A 112 5.48 12.38 28.85
C ASP A 112 4.53 11.36 29.49
N ASP A 113 3.43 11.06 28.80
CA ASP A 113 2.59 9.91 29.16
C ASP A 113 3.50 8.70 28.95
N ASP A 114 4.13 8.24 30.04
CA ASP A 114 4.64 6.88 30.19
C ASP A 114 3.41 5.97 30.02
N ASP A 115 3.16 5.57 28.77
CA ASP A 115 2.29 4.44 28.46
C ASP A 115 2.80 3.27 29.32
N ASP A 116 1.97 2.76 30.23
CA ASP A 116 2.23 1.55 31.02
C ASP A 116 2.84 0.49 30.09
N ASP A 117 4.13 0.23 30.23
CA ASP A 117 4.84 -0.78 29.46
C ASP A 117 4.32 -2.14 29.94
N ASP A 118 3.32 -2.68 29.22
CA ASP A 118 3.17 -4.13 29.12
C ASP A 118 4.47 -4.64 28.47
N GLU A 119 5.45 -4.96 29.32
CA GLU A 119 6.78 -5.44 28.95
C GLU A 119 6.62 -6.78 28.21
N TYR A 120 6.40 -6.71 26.90
CA TYR A 120 6.52 -7.86 26.02
C TYR A 120 7.95 -8.37 26.15
N GLU A 121 8.13 -9.58 26.69
CA GLU A 121 9.42 -10.26 26.67
C GLU A 121 10.02 -10.18 25.25
N ASP A 122 11.11 -9.43 25.16
CA ASP A 122 11.74 -9.06 23.92
C ASP A 122 12.33 -10.32 23.26
N ALA A 123 11.89 -10.64 22.04
CA ALA A 123 12.43 -11.81 21.34
C ALA A 123 13.94 -11.66 21.11
N THR A 124 14.69 -12.76 21.24
CA THR A 124 16.11 -12.76 20.90
C THR A 124 16.30 -12.78 19.38
N TRP A 125 17.42 -12.23 18.87
CA TRP A 125 17.75 -12.35 17.43
C TRP A 125 17.85 -13.81 16.98
N GLY A 126 18.21 -14.72 17.90
CA GLY A 126 18.15 -16.16 17.68
C GLY A 126 16.73 -16.67 17.41
N GLU A 127 15.74 -16.23 18.19
CA GLU A 127 14.32 -16.58 17.99
C GLU A 127 13.73 -15.95 16.71
N VAL A 128 14.17 -14.74 16.33
CA VAL A 128 13.78 -14.11 15.05
C VAL A 128 14.31 -14.93 13.87
N LEU A 129 15.59 -15.33 13.91
CA LEU A 129 16.21 -16.18 12.91
C LEU A 129 15.58 -17.58 12.90
N GLU A 130 15.30 -18.16 14.05
CA GLU A 130 14.68 -19.47 14.20
C GLU A 130 13.25 -19.46 13.67
N ALA A 131 12.45 -18.41 13.92
CA ALA A 131 11.12 -18.29 13.34
C ALA A 131 11.12 -18.04 11.83
N CYS A 132 12.19 -17.42 11.29
CA CYS A 132 12.39 -17.31 9.84
C CYS A 132 12.84 -18.64 9.20
N CYS A 133 13.60 -19.47 9.93
CA CYS A 133 14.24 -20.68 9.40
C CYS A 133 13.51 -22.00 9.74
N VAL A 134 12.71 -22.03 10.81
CA VAL A 134 11.94 -23.20 11.27
C VAL A 134 10.48 -23.03 10.87
N ARG A 135 10.23 -23.08 9.56
CA ARG A 135 8.89 -23.26 9.00
C ARG A 135 8.67 -24.73 8.68
N THR A 136 7.49 -25.24 9.01
CA THR A 136 7.05 -26.58 8.59
C THR A 136 7.02 -26.68 7.05
N SER A 137 7.14 -27.89 6.50
CA SER A 137 7.08 -28.11 5.04
C SER A 137 5.79 -27.56 4.41
N GLN A 138 4.67 -27.61 5.15
CA GLN A 138 3.39 -27.01 4.73
C GLN A 138 3.45 -25.48 4.69
N GLU A 139 4.12 -24.82 5.64
CA GLU A 139 4.27 -23.36 5.64
C GLU A 139 5.19 -22.86 4.54
N TRP A 140 6.28 -23.59 4.26
CA TRP A 140 7.13 -23.31 3.10
C TRP A 140 6.37 -23.46 1.78
N MET A 141 5.54 -24.50 1.65
CA MET A 141 4.71 -24.70 0.47
C MET A 141 3.67 -23.57 0.30
N ARG A 142 3.04 -23.11 1.40
CA ARG A 142 2.13 -21.94 1.37
C ARG A 142 2.86 -20.65 1.02
N ALA A 143 4.07 -20.43 1.56
CA ALA A 143 4.88 -19.26 1.27
C ALA A 143 5.35 -19.25 -0.20
N ALA A 144 5.83 -20.38 -0.72
CA ALA A 144 6.22 -20.53 -2.11
C ALA A 144 5.03 -20.36 -3.06
N ALA A 145 3.87 -20.95 -2.75
CA ALA A 145 2.64 -20.76 -3.52
C ALA A 145 2.19 -19.29 -3.51
N GLY A 146 2.30 -18.62 -2.36
CA GLY A 146 2.03 -17.19 -2.22
C GLY A 146 2.96 -16.35 -3.11
N LEU A 147 4.27 -16.61 -3.07
CA LEU A 147 5.27 -15.92 -3.90
C LEU A 147 5.03 -16.15 -5.40
N CYS A 148 4.77 -17.38 -5.81
CA CYS A 148 4.40 -17.69 -7.20
C CYS A 148 3.12 -16.98 -7.63
N GLY A 149 2.12 -16.91 -6.75
CA GLY A 149 0.90 -16.15 -6.96
C GLY A 149 1.16 -14.66 -7.14
N VAL A 150 1.99 -14.07 -6.29
CA VAL A 150 2.42 -12.66 -6.39
C VAL A 150 3.09 -12.39 -7.74
N LEU A 151 4.08 -13.21 -8.14
CA LEU A 151 4.78 -13.04 -9.42
C LEU A 151 3.84 -13.21 -10.63
N PHE A 152 2.90 -14.16 -10.56
CA PHE A 152 1.89 -14.38 -11.59
C PHE A 152 0.97 -13.15 -11.75
N PHE A 153 0.36 -12.69 -10.66
CA PHE A 153 -0.52 -11.51 -10.71
C PHE A 153 0.23 -10.22 -11.02
N MET A 154 1.51 -10.13 -10.65
CA MET A 154 2.39 -9.04 -11.07
C MET A 154 2.56 -9.01 -12.59
N TYR A 155 2.85 -10.15 -13.21
CA TYR A 155 2.99 -10.21 -14.67
C TYR A 155 1.71 -9.77 -15.37
N PHE A 156 0.54 -10.28 -14.94
CA PHE A 156 -0.75 -9.89 -15.53
C PHE A 156 -1.13 -8.44 -15.22
N PHE A 157 -0.70 -7.89 -14.09
CA PHE A 157 -0.83 -6.48 -13.79
C PHE A 157 -0.03 -5.62 -14.79
N LEU A 158 1.26 -5.94 -15.00
CA LEU A 158 2.10 -5.24 -15.98
C LEU A 158 1.55 -5.38 -17.41
N PHE A 159 1.03 -6.56 -17.75
CA PHE A 159 0.33 -6.81 -19.00
C PHE A 159 -0.93 -5.96 -19.16
N GLY A 160 -1.70 -5.77 -18.08
CA GLY A 160 -2.84 -4.86 -18.08
C GLY A 160 -2.45 -3.41 -18.32
N LEU A 161 -1.31 -2.96 -17.79
CA LEU A 161 -0.81 -1.60 -18.04
C LEU A 161 -0.46 -1.39 -19.52
N GLU A 162 0.17 -2.39 -20.17
CA GLU A 162 0.47 -2.32 -21.62
C GLU A 162 -0.82 -2.25 -22.46
N LEU A 163 -1.78 -3.13 -22.18
CA LEU A 163 -3.07 -3.12 -22.91
C LEU A 163 -3.85 -1.82 -22.70
N MET A 164 -3.84 -1.29 -21.48
CA MET A 164 -4.49 -0.03 -21.17
C MET A 164 -3.79 1.15 -21.86
N GLY A 165 -2.47 1.18 -21.89
CA GLY A 165 -1.70 2.21 -22.60
C GLY A 165 -1.94 2.19 -24.11
N SER A 166 -1.89 1.01 -24.73
CA SER A 166 -2.16 0.86 -26.17
C SER A 166 -3.63 1.12 -26.52
N GLY A 167 -4.59 0.66 -25.70
CA GLY A 167 -6.00 0.95 -25.86
C GLY A 167 -6.32 2.44 -25.72
N ALA A 168 -5.68 3.12 -24.76
CA ALA A 168 -5.80 4.56 -24.58
C ALA A 168 -5.26 5.33 -25.78
N LYS A 169 -4.05 4.99 -26.28
CA LYS A 169 -3.48 5.61 -27.49
C LYS A 169 -4.41 5.51 -28.71
N VAL A 170 -5.05 4.36 -28.91
CA VAL A 170 -6.02 4.16 -30.00
C VAL A 170 -7.31 4.96 -29.76
N MET A 171 -7.81 4.96 -28.52
CA MET A 171 -9.04 5.68 -28.17
C MET A 171 -8.88 7.21 -28.24
N THR A 172 -7.77 7.76 -27.74
CA THR A 172 -7.55 9.21 -27.61
C THR A 172 -6.65 9.80 -28.69
N GLY A 173 -5.96 8.99 -29.49
CA GLY A 173 -4.87 9.44 -30.36
C GLY A 173 -5.17 10.62 -31.28
N CYS A 174 -6.38 10.65 -31.86
CA CYS A 174 -6.83 11.72 -32.75
C CYS A 174 -7.29 13.00 -32.03
N THR A 175 -7.54 12.88 -30.74
CA THR A 175 -8.05 13.96 -29.88
C THR A 175 -7.04 14.33 -28.80
N ALA A 176 -5.87 13.69 -28.73
CA ALA A 176 -4.90 13.88 -27.66
C ALA A 176 -4.40 15.34 -27.58
N GLY A 177 -4.32 16.04 -28.73
CA GLY A 177 -4.05 17.47 -28.78
C GLY A 177 -5.24 18.38 -28.44
N ALA A 178 -6.49 17.89 -28.55
CA ALA A 178 -7.71 18.67 -28.39
C ALA A 178 -8.45 18.43 -27.06
N LEU A 179 -8.27 17.26 -26.42
CA LEU A 179 -9.01 16.89 -25.20
C LEU A 179 -8.48 17.62 -23.95
N PHE A 180 -7.25 18.14 -23.98
CA PHE A 180 -6.63 18.92 -22.90
C PHE A 180 -5.75 20.07 -23.45
N GLY A 181 -6.29 20.83 -24.40
CA GLY A 181 -5.65 22.08 -24.84
C GLY A 181 -5.47 23.03 -23.65
N ASP A 182 -4.22 23.40 -23.37
CA ASP A 182 -3.61 24.43 -22.49
C ASP A 182 -4.22 24.80 -21.12
N GLU A 183 -5.49 24.54 -20.83
CA GLU A 183 -6.16 24.85 -19.56
C GLU A 183 -6.13 23.64 -18.61
N THR A 184 -4.94 23.28 -18.13
CA THR A 184 -4.83 22.29 -17.04
C THR A 184 -5.31 22.91 -15.73
N ASN A 185 -6.45 22.46 -15.22
CA ASN A 185 -6.92 22.90 -13.91
C ASN A 185 -6.24 22.09 -12.78
N PRO A 186 -5.36 22.72 -11.97
CA PRO A 186 -4.54 21.99 -11.00
C PRO A 186 -5.36 21.38 -9.87
N VAL A 187 -6.41 22.07 -9.41
CA VAL A 187 -7.29 21.59 -8.33
C VAL A 187 -8.14 20.43 -8.83
N ALA A 188 -8.63 20.50 -10.07
CA ALA A 188 -9.30 19.37 -10.70
C ALA A 188 -8.37 18.16 -10.81
N GLY A 189 -7.09 18.35 -11.20
CA GLY A 189 -6.12 17.25 -11.26
C GLY A 189 -5.90 16.58 -9.91
N LEU A 190 -5.66 17.37 -8.87
CA LEU A 190 -5.50 16.88 -7.50
C LEU A 190 -6.74 16.07 -7.03
N THR A 191 -7.93 16.63 -7.23
CA THR A 191 -9.18 16.00 -6.76
C THR A 191 -9.53 14.75 -7.55
N VAL A 192 -9.30 14.72 -8.87
CA VAL A 192 -9.49 13.52 -9.68
C VAL A 192 -8.55 12.40 -9.21
N GLY A 193 -7.26 12.69 -8.98
CA GLY A 193 -6.33 11.69 -8.47
C GLY A 193 -6.71 11.13 -7.09
N LEU A 194 -7.17 12.00 -6.18
CA LEU A 194 -7.67 11.62 -4.87
C LEU A 194 -8.91 10.73 -4.99
N MET A 195 -9.92 11.16 -5.75
CA MET A 195 -11.16 10.40 -5.97
C MET A 195 -10.90 9.06 -6.64
N SER A 196 -10.07 9.03 -7.69
CA SER A 196 -9.67 7.79 -8.36
C SER A 196 -9.05 6.82 -7.37
N THR A 197 -8.20 7.30 -6.45
CA THR A 197 -7.59 6.44 -5.43
C THR A 197 -8.59 5.98 -4.38
N VAL A 198 -9.51 6.85 -3.93
CA VAL A 198 -10.56 6.46 -2.97
C VAL A 198 -11.47 5.38 -3.56
N LEU A 199 -11.81 5.49 -4.85
CA LEU A 199 -12.63 4.51 -5.56
C LEU A 199 -11.87 3.20 -5.82
N LEU A 200 -10.61 3.28 -6.25
CA LEU A 200 -9.78 2.11 -6.57
C LEU A 200 -9.12 1.49 -5.33
N GLN A 201 -9.17 2.16 -4.18
CA GLN A 201 -8.55 1.75 -2.90
C GLN A 201 -7.03 1.45 -3.00
N SER A 202 -6.38 1.89 -4.08
CA SER A 202 -4.96 1.64 -4.35
C SER A 202 -4.36 2.81 -5.09
N SER A 203 -3.45 3.52 -4.41
CA SER A 203 -2.71 4.64 -5.00
C SER A 203 -1.66 4.16 -5.98
N SER A 204 -0.99 3.03 -5.75
CA SER A 204 -0.07 2.42 -6.73
C SER A 204 -0.78 2.13 -8.06
N THR A 205 -2.02 1.62 -8.01
CA THR A 205 -2.83 1.36 -9.21
C THR A 205 -3.24 2.66 -9.88
N THR A 206 -3.75 3.62 -9.11
CA THR A 206 -4.14 4.94 -9.64
C THR A 206 -2.97 5.64 -10.31
N THR A 207 -1.81 5.68 -9.65
CA THR A 207 -0.60 6.27 -10.20
C THR A 207 -0.07 5.52 -11.41
N SER A 208 -0.11 4.18 -11.42
CA SER A 208 0.29 3.40 -12.61
C SER A 208 -0.59 3.70 -13.82
N ILE A 209 -1.90 3.89 -13.59
CA ILE A 209 -2.84 4.34 -14.63
C ILE A 209 -2.45 5.73 -15.13
N VAL A 210 -2.28 6.69 -14.22
CA VAL A 210 -1.88 8.07 -14.56
C VAL A 210 -0.55 8.11 -15.32
N VAL A 211 0.45 7.35 -14.87
CA VAL A 211 1.75 7.24 -15.54
C VAL A 211 1.61 6.65 -16.94
N SER A 212 0.79 5.62 -17.13
CA SER A 212 0.60 5.01 -18.46
C SER A 212 -0.12 5.91 -19.46
N LEU A 213 -0.95 6.83 -18.95
CA LEU A 213 -1.70 7.80 -19.75
C LEU A 213 -0.92 9.09 -20.00
N ALA A 214 0.18 9.32 -19.27
CA ALA A 214 1.00 10.50 -19.41
C ALA A 214 1.62 10.58 -20.82
N GLY A 215 1.41 11.70 -21.49
CA GLY A 215 1.90 11.94 -22.86
C GLY A 215 1.03 11.33 -23.97
N SER A 216 0.07 10.46 -23.65
CA SER A 216 -0.85 9.86 -24.65
C SER A 216 -2.29 10.34 -24.53
N ALA A 217 -2.80 10.44 -23.29
CA ALA A 217 -4.15 10.90 -23.00
C ALA A 217 -4.17 12.10 -22.06
N ILE A 218 -3.18 12.23 -21.16
CA ILE A 218 -3.08 13.35 -20.21
C ILE A 218 -1.71 14.02 -20.31
N SER A 219 -1.68 15.34 -20.11
CA SER A 219 -0.41 16.09 -20.07
C SER A 219 0.38 15.76 -18.80
N VAL A 220 1.71 15.85 -18.85
CA VAL A 220 2.57 15.63 -17.67
C VAL A 220 2.20 16.53 -16.50
N ARG A 221 1.87 17.80 -16.78
CA ARG A 221 1.44 18.75 -15.74
C ARG A 221 0.18 18.26 -15.03
N GLN A 222 -0.83 17.81 -15.78
CA GLN A 222 -2.06 17.27 -15.20
C GLN A 222 -1.79 15.98 -14.42
N ALA A 223 -0.96 15.09 -14.96
CA ALA A 223 -0.57 13.85 -14.32
C ALA A 223 0.14 14.09 -12.98
N ILE A 224 1.02 15.09 -12.87
CA ILE A 224 1.69 15.45 -11.60
C ILE A 224 0.66 15.80 -10.52
N TYR A 225 -0.35 16.61 -10.84
CA TYR A 225 -1.40 16.97 -9.88
C TYR A 225 -2.23 15.75 -9.48
N MET A 226 -2.57 14.87 -10.42
CA MET A 226 -3.28 13.62 -10.13
C MET A 226 -2.47 12.70 -9.22
N VAL A 227 -1.15 12.59 -9.41
CA VAL A 227 -0.27 11.79 -8.54
C VAL A 227 -0.23 12.36 -7.11
N MET A 228 -0.15 13.68 -6.95
CA MET A 228 -0.25 14.30 -5.62
C MET A 228 -1.57 13.96 -4.92
N GLY A 229 -2.67 13.96 -5.67
CA GLY A 229 -3.99 13.58 -5.18
C GLY A 229 -4.06 12.11 -4.79
N ALA A 230 -3.47 11.23 -5.61
CA ALA A 230 -3.42 9.80 -5.34
C ALA A 230 -2.69 9.47 -4.04
N ASN A 231 -1.62 10.21 -3.70
CA ASN A 231 -0.93 10.07 -2.43
C ASN A 231 -1.85 10.37 -1.24
N ILE A 232 -2.68 11.43 -1.30
CA ILE A 232 -3.69 11.71 -0.28
C ILE A 232 -4.69 10.55 -0.18
N GLY A 233 -5.21 10.06 -1.30
CA GLY A 233 -6.24 9.01 -1.29
C GLY A 233 -5.79 7.68 -0.66
N THR A 234 -4.48 7.38 -0.65
CA THR A 234 -3.91 6.11 -0.11
C THR A 234 -4.37 5.79 1.32
N THR A 235 -4.68 6.81 2.11
CA THR A 235 -4.89 6.70 3.56
C THR A 235 -6.33 6.36 3.94
N VAL A 236 -7.28 6.40 2.99
CA VAL A 236 -8.68 6.04 3.24
C VAL A 236 -8.82 4.59 3.71
N THR A 237 -8.09 3.67 3.09
CA THR A 237 -8.14 2.23 3.41
C THR A 237 -7.69 1.99 4.85
N ASN A 238 -6.59 2.63 5.23
CA ASN A 238 -6.03 2.49 6.57
C ASN A 238 -6.98 3.04 7.65
N THR A 239 -7.60 4.18 7.34
CA THR A 239 -8.60 4.81 8.21
C THR A 239 -9.84 3.92 8.37
N ILE A 240 -10.29 3.25 7.30
CA ILE A 240 -11.38 2.25 7.37
C ILE A 240 -10.96 1.06 8.24
N VAL A 241 -9.74 0.54 8.09
CA VAL A 241 -9.25 -0.62 8.85
C VAL A 241 -9.18 -0.34 10.35
N SER A 242 -8.84 0.89 10.75
CA SER A 242 -8.87 1.28 12.16
C SER A 242 -10.25 1.14 12.81
N LEU A 243 -11.33 1.21 12.03
CA LEU A 243 -12.71 0.97 12.52
C LEU A 243 -12.91 -0.47 13.01
N GLY A 244 -12.06 -1.41 12.61
CA GLY A 244 -12.07 -2.77 13.15
C GLY A 244 -11.86 -2.81 14.67
N GLN A 245 -11.26 -1.77 15.24
CA GLN A 245 -10.98 -1.65 16.67
C GLN A 245 -12.06 -0.85 17.43
N LEU A 246 -13.22 -0.55 16.82
CA LEU A 246 -14.30 0.24 17.43
C LEU A 246 -14.83 -0.31 18.78
N GLY A 247 -14.62 -1.60 19.05
CA GLY A 247 -15.05 -2.26 20.29
C GLY A 247 -14.35 -1.72 21.55
N ASP A 248 -13.08 -1.36 21.43
CA ASP A 248 -12.24 -0.88 22.53
C ASP A 248 -11.80 0.56 22.26
N ALA A 249 -11.99 1.45 23.24
CA ALA A 249 -11.69 2.87 23.05
C ALA A 249 -10.17 3.14 22.97
N ASP A 250 -9.37 2.42 23.76
CA ASP A 250 -7.93 2.64 23.83
C ASP A 250 -7.26 2.06 22.57
N GLN A 251 -7.73 0.89 22.12
CA GLN A 251 -7.27 0.31 20.85
C GLN A 251 -7.69 1.16 19.64
N LEU A 252 -8.91 1.71 19.64
CA LEU A 252 -9.37 2.61 18.59
C LEU A 252 -8.54 3.89 18.53
N GLU A 253 -8.24 4.49 19.68
CA GLU A 253 -7.40 5.70 19.76
C GLU A 253 -6.03 5.45 19.12
N ARG A 254 -5.33 4.39 19.55
CA ARG A 254 -4.01 4.05 19.00
C ARG A 254 -4.08 3.65 17.54
N ALA A 255 -5.05 2.82 17.15
CA ALA A 255 -5.22 2.38 15.76
C ALA A 255 -5.54 3.57 14.84
N PHE A 256 -6.41 4.49 15.26
CA PHE A 256 -6.76 5.65 14.45
C PHE A 256 -5.60 6.64 14.33
N ALA A 257 -4.81 6.84 15.40
CA ALA A 257 -3.57 7.62 15.32
C ALA A 257 -2.55 6.96 14.37
N GLY A 258 -2.37 5.64 14.48
CA GLY A 258 -1.53 4.85 13.56
C GLY A 258 -2.03 4.92 12.11
N ALA A 259 -3.35 4.96 11.91
CA ALA A 259 -3.95 5.06 10.59
C ALA A 259 -3.72 6.43 9.93
N THR A 260 -3.91 7.48 10.72
CA THR A 260 -3.89 8.88 10.25
C THR A 260 -2.51 9.51 10.22
N VAL A 261 -1.47 8.92 10.81
CA VAL A 261 -0.10 9.49 10.75
C VAL A 261 0.43 9.59 9.33
N HIS A 262 0.15 8.59 8.49
CA HIS A 262 0.46 8.63 7.06
C HIS A 262 -0.36 9.72 6.35
N ASP A 263 -1.60 9.92 6.78
CA ASP A 263 -2.53 10.90 6.21
C ASP A 263 -2.08 12.33 6.50
N MET A 264 -1.71 12.61 7.75
CA MET A 264 -1.18 13.91 8.16
C MET A 264 0.09 14.23 7.36
N PHE A 265 0.99 13.27 7.19
CA PHE A 265 2.18 13.48 6.38
C PHE A 265 1.85 13.82 4.92
N ASN A 266 0.97 13.04 4.26
CA ASN A 266 0.62 13.28 2.86
C ASN A 266 -0.12 14.60 2.67
N MET A 267 -1.09 14.91 3.53
CA MET A 267 -1.82 16.17 3.46
C MET A 267 -0.91 17.38 3.69
N MET A 268 -0.02 17.33 4.70
CA MET A 268 0.92 18.43 4.95
C MET A 268 1.93 18.58 3.81
N THR A 269 2.40 17.47 3.25
CA THR A 269 3.29 17.50 2.08
C THR A 269 2.60 18.13 0.87
N VAL A 270 1.36 17.74 0.55
CA VAL A 270 0.59 18.38 -0.53
C VAL A 270 0.33 19.86 -0.20
N ALA A 271 -0.06 20.20 1.02
CA ALA A 271 -0.32 21.59 1.42
C ALA A 271 0.88 22.52 1.19
N VAL A 272 2.11 22.01 1.29
CA VAL A 272 3.33 22.78 1.01
C VAL A 272 3.75 22.68 -0.46
N LEU A 273 3.83 21.46 -1.02
CA LEU A 273 4.45 21.23 -2.33
C LEU A 273 3.50 21.51 -3.51
N PHE A 274 2.19 21.40 -3.34
CA PHE A 274 1.22 21.65 -4.42
C PHE A 274 1.13 23.14 -4.81
N PRO A 275 0.98 24.10 -3.86
CA PRO A 275 1.04 25.53 -4.21
C PRO A 275 2.39 25.91 -4.81
N LEU A 276 3.49 25.32 -4.30
CA LEU A 276 4.83 25.54 -4.82
C LEU A 276 4.94 25.04 -6.27
N GLU A 277 4.42 23.86 -6.59
CA GLU A 277 4.41 23.33 -7.96
C GLU A 277 3.56 24.18 -8.91
N ILE A 278 2.43 24.71 -8.46
CA ILE A 278 1.62 25.65 -9.27
C ILE A 278 2.41 26.93 -9.55
N ALA A 279 3.08 27.50 -8.53
CA ALA A 279 3.79 28.76 -8.65
C ALA A 279 5.07 28.65 -9.49
N THR A 280 5.87 27.58 -9.29
CA THR A 280 7.21 27.48 -9.88
C THR A 280 7.35 26.37 -10.91
N GLY A 281 6.48 25.35 -10.88
CA GLY A 281 6.63 24.14 -11.69
C GLY A 281 7.95 23.40 -11.44
N TYR A 282 8.44 23.40 -10.19
CA TYR A 282 9.78 22.95 -9.88
C TYR A 282 9.95 21.43 -10.08
N LEU A 283 8.95 20.61 -9.72
CA LEU A 283 8.98 19.17 -9.94
C LEU A 283 9.01 18.89 -11.43
N ARG A 284 8.07 19.49 -12.19
CA ARG A 284 8.02 19.33 -13.65
C ARG A 284 9.34 19.70 -14.31
N ARG A 285 9.95 20.83 -13.93
CA ARG A 285 11.23 21.29 -14.50
C ARG A 285 12.37 20.36 -14.11
N LEU A 286 12.47 20.01 -12.83
CA LEU A 286 13.55 19.16 -12.30
C LEU A 286 13.54 17.78 -12.97
N THR A 287 12.38 17.13 -13.05
CA THR A 287 12.26 15.82 -13.69
C THR A 287 12.40 15.88 -15.19
N GLY A 288 11.95 16.98 -15.83
CA GLY A 288 12.20 17.21 -17.26
C GLY A 288 13.71 17.24 -17.56
N LEU A 289 14.49 17.93 -16.73
CA LEU A 289 15.95 17.94 -16.84
C LEU A 289 16.59 16.56 -16.58
N MET A 290 16.00 15.74 -15.71
CA MET A 290 16.49 14.37 -15.46
C MET A 290 16.25 13.43 -16.65
N VAL A 291 15.18 13.66 -17.42
CA VAL A 291 14.78 12.77 -18.53
C VAL A 291 15.28 13.28 -19.90
N GLN A 292 15.74 14.53 -20.00
CA GLN A 292 16.19 15.14 -21.27
C GLN A 292 17.37 14.41 -21.96
N HIS A 293 18.10 13.55 -21.25
CA HIS A 293 19.22 12.77 -21.81
C HIS A 293 18.88 11.29 -22.00
N THR A 294 17.62 10.90 -21.80
CA THR A 294 17.14 9.51 -21.95
C THR A 294 16.77 9.18 -23.41
N PHE A 295 16.98 10.11 -24.36
CA PHE A 295 16.74 9.86 -25.78
C PHE A 295 17.67 8.77 -26.32
N THR A 296 17.08 7.83 -27.06
CA THR A 296 17.85 6.84 -27.81
C THR A 296 18.63 7.51 -28.94
N THR A 297 19.81 6.99 -29.26
CA THR A 297 20.75 7.48 -30.28
C THR A 297 20.15 7.60 -31.69
N ASP A 298 18.97 7.03 -31.92
CA ASP A 298 18.31 6.90 -33.23
C ASP A 298 17.08 7.83 -33.39
N GLY A 299 16.84 8.77 -32.46
CA GLY A 299 15.68 9.67 -32.53
C GLY A 299 14.33 9.00 -32.24
N GLY A 300 14.34 7.74 -31.79
CA GLY A 300 13.15 7.00 -31.37
C GLY A 300 12.70 7.35 -29.94
N LEU A 301 11.38 7.27 -29.72
CA LEU A 301 10.75 7.29 -28.39
C LEU A 301 11.36 6.19 -27.51
N TRP A 302 11.68 6.51 -26.26
CA TRP A 302 12.18 5.52 -25.30
C TRP A 302 11.20 4.35 -25.16
N GLU A 303 11.73 3.13 -25.24
CA GLU A 303 11.00 1.89 -24.93
C GLU A 303 11.57 1.27 -23.65
N GLY A 304 10.70 1.09 -22.66
CA GLY A 304 11.13 0.55 -21.38
C GLY A 304 11.58 -0.92 -21.45
N PRO A 305 12.56 -1.33 -20.62
CA PRO A 305 13.14 -2.67 -20.68
C PRO A 305 12.14 -3.77 -20.32
N ILE A 306 11.16 -3.48 -19.45
CA ILE A 306 10.12 -4.42 -19.04
C ILE A 306 9.10 -4.63 -20.18
N ARG A 307 8.86 -3.58 -20.97
CA ARG A 307 7.99 -3.66 -22.15
C ARG A 307 8.41 -4.80 -23.09
N LYS A 308 9.71 -5.08 -23.25
CA LYS A 308 10.20 -6.19 -24.09
C LYS A 308 9.67 -7.56 -23.69
N PHE A 309 9.35 -7.76 -22.41
CA PHE A 309 8.79 -9.02 -21.90
C PHE A 309 7.27 -9.09 -22.06
N VAL A 310 6.58 -7.94 -22.05
CA VAL A 310 5.11 -7.85 -21.97
C VAL A 310 4.47 -7.53 -23.32
N ALA A 311 5.11 -6.67 -24.13
CA ALA A 311 4.66 -6.24 -25.44
C ALA A 311 4.42 -7.36 -26.45
N PRO A 312 5.19 -8.47 -26.49
CA PRO A 312 4.89 -9.56 -27.43
C PRO A 312 3.49 -10.14 -27.26
N LEU A 313 2.92 -10.09 -26.04
CA LEU A 313 1.55 -10.50 -25.77
C LEU A 313 0.58 -9.34 -26.00
N GLY A 314 0.96 -8.11 -25.65
CA GLY A 314 0.13 -6.91 -25.82
C GLY A 314 -0.11 -6.56 -27.30
N ASP A 315 0.96 -6.51 -28.09
CA ASP A 315 0.95 -6.21 -29.52
C ASP A 315 0.16 -7.25 -30.34
N ARG A 316 -0.06 -8.46 -29.81
CA ARG A 316 -0.96 -9.45 -30.41
C ARG A 316 -2.43 -9.09 -30.22
N ILE A 317 -2.78 -8.38 -29.15
CA ILE A 317 -4.16 -7.97 -28.87
C ILE A 317 -4.47 -6.66 -29.57
N ILE A 318 -3.68 -5.62 -29.32
CA ILE A 318 -3.84 -4.29 -29.92
C ILE A 318 -2.49 -3.61 -30.02
N ARG A 319 -2.23 -2.94 -31.15
CA ARG A 319 -1.00 -2.20 -31.41
C ARG A 319 -1.35 -0.83 -31.98
N ALA A 320 -1.00 0.23 -31.26
CA ALA A 320 -1.25 1.59 -31.70
C ALA A 320 -0.28 2.00 -32.83
N ASN A 321 -0.77 2.72 -33.84
CA ASN A 321 0.03 3.21 -34.94
C ASN A 321 0.83 4.46 -34.53
N LYS A 322 2.09 4.26 -34.14
CA LYS A 322 2.98 5.35 -33.67
C LYS A 322 3.22 6.42 -34.73
N GLU A 323 3.34 6.04 -36.00
CA GLU A 323 3.64 6.97 -37.10
C GLU A 323 2.48 7.93 -37.31
N LEU A 324 1.26 7.41 -37.39
CA LEU A 324 0.04 8.23 -37.46
C LEU A 324 -0.11 9.14 -36.23
N LEU A 325 0.07 8.59 -35.02
CA LEU A 325 -0.08 9.37 -33.79
C LEU A 325 0.92 10.53 -33.71
N THR A 326 2.14 10.32 -34.19
CA THR A 326 3.20 11.34 -34.24
C THR A 326 2.88 12.40 -35.30
N ALA A 327 2.41 11.99 -36.49
CA ALA A 327 2.00 12.91 -37.54
C ALA A 327 0.83 13.81 -37.11
N VAL A 328 -0.16 13.25 -36.41
CA VAL A 328 -1.29 14.01 -35.85
C VAL A 328 -0.83 14.99 -34.77
N ALA A 329 0.10 14.58 -33.90
CA ALA A 329 0.64 15.45 -32.86
C ALA A 329 1.42 16.65 -33.42
N HIS A 330 2.11 16.49 -34.55
CA HIS A 330 2.82 17.57 -35.24
C HIS A 330 1.94 18.40 -36.18
N GLY A 331 0.66 18.06 -36.33
CA GLY A 331 -0.26 18.72 -37.27
C GLY A 331 0.04 18.42 -38.74
N GLU A 332 0.84 17.39 -39.01
CA GLU A 332 1.23 16.94 -40.36
C GLU A 332 0.26 15.90 -40.94
N GLY A 333 -0.69 15.40 -40.13
CA GLY A 333 -1.74 14.48 -40.54
C GLY A 333 -3.01 14.66 -39.71
N SER A 334 -4.14 14.14 -40.21
CA SER A 334 -5.40 14.13 -39.47
C SER A 334 -5.97 12.73 -39.41
N CYS A 335 -6.87 12.52 -38.45
CA CYS A 335 -7.69 11.32 -38.39
C CYS A 335 -9.03 11.48 -39.14
N GLU A 336 -9.10 12.40 -40.10
CA GLU A 336 -10.29 12.55 -40.94
C GLU A 336 -10.22 11.57 -42.13
N GLU A 337 -11.38 11.14 -42.60
CA GLU A 337 -11.48 10.26 -43.77
C GLU A 337 -11.00 11.03 -45.01
N GLY A 338 -9.91 10.57 -45.64
CA GLY A 338 -9.35 11.20 -46.84
C GLY A 338 -7.94 11.79 -46.70
N ASP A 339 -7.42 11.95 -45.47
CA ASP A 339 -6.08 12.50 -45.21
C ASP A 339 -4.95 11.44 -45.21
N GLY A 340 -5.13 10.37 -45.97
CA GLY A 340 -4.06 9.38 -46.27
C GLY A 340 -3.84 8.27 -45.23
N PHE A 341 -4.47 8.34 -44.06
CA PHE A 341 -4.42 7.25 -43.06
C PHE A 341 -5.72 6.45 -42.95
N TYR A 342 -6.84 7.05 -43.32
CA TYR A 342 -8.13 6.39 -43.47
C TYR A 342 -8.69 6.61 -44.88
N PRO A 343 -9.42 5.64 -45.47
CA PRO A 343 -9.82 4.34 -44.89
C PRO A 343 -8.68 3.30 -44.88
N ILE A 344 -8.81 2.25 -44.06
CA ILE A 344 -7.88 1.12 -44.05
C ILE A 344 -7.98 0.38 -45.39
N LEU A 345 -6.85 0.14 -46.06
CA LEU A 345 -6.78 -0.54 -47.35
C LEU A 345 -5.95 -1.83 -47.23
N CYS A 346 -6.64 -2.97 -47.20
CA CYS A 346 -6.04 -4.30 -47.20
C CYS A 346 -6.58 -5.17 -48.33
N GLU A 347 -5.72 -6.01 -48.90
CA GLU A 347 -6.12 -7.05 -49.86
C GLU A 347 -7.09 -8.07 -49.21
N PRO A 348 -8.03 -8.63 -49.99
CA PRO A 348 -8.98 -9.62 -49.46
C PRO A 348 -8.27 -10.90 -48.97
N GLY A 349 -8.53 -11.29 -47.73
CA GLY A 349 -7.96 -12.47 -47.08
C GLY A 349 -7.66 -12.21 -45.59
N GLU A 350 -6.89 -13.09 -44.95
CA GLU A 350 -6.40 -12.83 -43.59
C GLU A 350 -5.50 -11.58 -43.56
N PRO A 351 -5.78 -10.61 -42.68
CA PRO A 351 -5.04 -9.35 -42.62
C PRO A 351 -3.60 -9.61 -42.15
N SER A 352 -2.64 -9.16 -42.96
CA SER A 352 -1.20 -9.27 -42.73
C SER A 352 -0.54 -7.97 -43.14
N TYR A 353 0.60 -7.62 -42.50
CA TYR A 353 1.32 -6.37 -42.77
C TYR A 353 1.58 -6.15 -44.27
N ASN A 354 2.05 -7.17 -44.99
CA ASN A 354 2.36 -7.03 -46.42
C ASN A 354 1.13 -6.89 -47.33
N LYS A 355 -0.05 -7.24 -46.82
CA LYS A 355 -1.33 -7.17 -47.56
C LYS A 355 -2.09 -5.88 -47.27
N CYS A 356 -1.67 -5.12 -46.26
CA CYS A 356 -2.30 -3.85 -45.88
C CYS A 356 -1.40 -2.70 -46.33
N LEU A 357 -1.81 -2.02 -47.41
CA LEU A 357 -1.09 -0.84 -47.93
C LEU A 357 -1.27 0.38 -47.03
N GLN A 358 -2.42 0.50 -46.35
CA GLN A 358 -2.74 1.63 -45.49
C GLN A 358 -3.44 1.14 -44.21
N VAL A 359 -2.89 1.50 -43.06
CA VAL A 359 -3.41 1.14 -41.73
C VAL A 359 -3.77 2.39 -40.93
N GLY A 360 -4.84 2.31 -40.14
CA GLY A 360 -5.38 3.41 -39.33
C GLY A 360 -4.68 3.56 -37.98
N LEU A 361 -5.45 3.85 -36.93
CA LEU A 361 -5.00 3.95 -35.53
C LEU A 361 -4.43 2.64 -35.00
N ILE A 362 -4.88 1.50 -35.53
CA ILE A 362 -4.35 0.18 -35.20
C ILE A 362 -3.40 -0.28 -36.32
N ALA A 363 -2.16 -0.58 -35.95
CA ALA A 363 -1.12 -1.02 -36.90
C ALA A 363 -0.87 -2.54 -36.83
N CYS A 364 -0.37 -3.11 -37.94
CA CYS A 364 0.09 -4.49 -37.98
C CYS A 364 1.58 -4.62 -37.64
N ASP A 365 2.01 -5.81 -37.21
CA ASP A 365 3.41 -6.13 -36.88
C ASP A 365 4.20 -6.43 -38.16
N ARG A 366 5.24 -5.63 -38.43
CA ARG A 366 6.12 -5.76 -39.59
C ARG A 366 7.09 -6.95 -39.47
N GLU A 367 7.52 -7.30 -38.26
CA GLU A 367 8.48 -8.38 -38.04
C GLU A 367 7.82 -9.75 -38.14
N ARG A 368 6.59 -9.86 -37.62
CA ARG A 368 5.83 -11.12 -37.61
C ARG A 368 4.89 -11.29 -38.80
N ASN A 369 4.71 -10.26 -39.62
CA ASN A 369 3.72 -10.21 -40.70
C ASN A 369 2.28 -10.54 -40.22
N THR A 370 1.93 -10.17 -38.98
CA THR A 370 0.62 -10.45 -38.38
C THR A 370 -0.06 -9.17 -37.92
N CYS A 371 -1.37 -9.08 -38.09
CA CYS A 371 -2.17 -8.00 -37.52
C CYS A 371 -2.74 -8.40 -36.14
N PRO A 372 -2.95 -7.44 -35.22
CA PRO A 372 -3.48 -7.73 -33.89
C PRO A 372 -4.93 -8.23 -33.92
N SER A 373 -5.39 -8.91 -32.87
CA SER A 373 -6.73 -9.51 -32.80
C SER A 373 -7.88 -8.51 -32.92
N PHE A 374 -7.69 -7.26 -32.46
CA PHE A 374 -8.69 -6.20 -32.57
C PHE A 374 -8.57 -5.38 -33.87
N PHE A 375 -7.69 -5.77 -34.80
CA PHE A 375 -7.61 -5.16 -36.13
C PHE A 375 -8.77 -5.62 -37.02
N GLN A 376 -9.44 -4.68 -37.67
CA GLN A 376 -10.53 -4.96 -38.59
C GLN A 376 -10.21 -4.39 -39.98
N PRO A 377 -10.24 -5.20 -41.06
CA PRO A 377 -10.02 -4.69 -42.41
C PRO A 377 -11.16 -3.73 -42.81
N ASN A 378 -10.82 -2.63 -43.49
CA ASN A 378 -11.75 -1.55 -43.89
C ASN A 378 -12.42 -0.79 -42.73
N ALA A 379 -11.86 -0.81 -41.52
CA ALA A 379 -12.41 -0.06 -40.40
C ALA A 379 -12.28 1.46 -40.59
N THR A 380 -13.28 2.18 -40.09
CA THR A 380 -13.31 3.63 -39.95
C THR A 380 -12.62 4.07 -38.65
N VAL A 381 -12.33 5.36 -38.54
CA VAL A 381 -11.75 5.99 -37.34
C VAL A 381 -12.59 5.68 -36.09
N LYS A 382 -13.92 5.66 -36.23
CA LYS A 382 -14.84 5.39 -35.11
C LYS A 382 -14.73 3.95 -34.63
N GLU A 383 -14.61 2.99 -35.55
CA GLU A 383 -14.51 1.57 -35.23
C GLU A 383 -13.19 1.24 -34.53
N ASP A 384 -12.07 1.82 -35.00
CA ASP A 384 -10.79 1.69 -34.30
C ASP A 384 -10.83 2.28 -32.90
N LYS A 385 -11.43 3.48 -32.73
CA LYS A 385 -11.62 4.09 -31.39
C LYS A 385 -12.47 3.22 -30.47
N ILE A 386 -13.53 2.60 -30.99
CA ILE A 386 -14.38 1.67 -30.22
C ILE A 386 -13.56 0.45 -29.79
N SER A 387 -12.78 -0.15 -30.70
CA SER A 387 -11.88 -1.27 -30.39
C SER A 387 -10.85 -0.88 -29.32
N GLY A 388 -10.24 0.31 -29.42
CA GLY A 388 -9.37 0.86 -28.39
C GLY A 388 -10.06 1.01 -27.04
N GLY A 389 -11.28 1.53 -27.01
CA GLY A 389 -12.09 1.69 -25.79
C GLY A 389 -12.51 0.37 -25.14
N VAL A 390 -12.81 -0.67 -25.94
CA VAL A 390 -13.13 -2.02 -25.45
C VAL A 390 -11.90 -2.64 -24.79
N VAL A 391 -10.73 -2.59 -25.45
CA VAL A 391 -9.49 -3.12 -24.88
C VAL A 391 -9.08 -2.35 -23.62
N PHE A 392 -9.22 -1.01 -23.63
CA PHE A 392 -8.99 -0.18 -22.46
C PHE A 392 -9.85 -0.61 -21.27
N THR A 393 -11.16 -0.81 -21.49
CA THR A 393 -12.09 -1.23 -20.43
C THR A 393 -11.75 -2.63 -19.90
N LEU A 394 -11.44 -3.58 -20.79
CA LEU A 394 -11.06 -4.94 -20.42
C LEU A 394 -9.74 -4.95 -19.63
N ALA A 395 -8.77 -4.12 -20.02
CA ALA A 395 -7.52 -3.93 -19.30
C ALA A 395 -7.74 -3.38 -17.88
N VAL A 396 -8.60 -2.36 -17.72
CA VAL A 396 -8.95 -1.82 -16.39
C VAL A 396 -9.60 -2.88 -15.49
N VAL A 397 -10.52 -3.70 -16.03
CA VAL A 397 -11.14 -4.80 -15.27
C VAL A 397 -10.10 -5.84 -14.85
N MET A 398 -9.19 -6.21 -15.77
CA MET A 398 -8.10 -7.15 -15.47
C MET A 398 -7.15 -6.58 -14.41
N LEU A 399 -6.79 -5.30 -14.49
CA LEU A 399 -5.96 -4.60 -13.50
C LEU A 399 -6.60 -4.65 -12.11
N PHE A 400 -7.92 -4.41 -12.02
CA PHE A 400 -8.65 -4.48 -10.76
C PHE A 400 -8.67 -5.90 -10.18
N PHE A 401 -8.92 -6.91 -11.01
CA PHE A 401 -8.89 -8.31 -10.57
C PHE A 401 -7.50 -8.73 -10.09
N CYS A 402 -6.44 -8.38 -10.85
CA CYS A 402 -5.06 -8.71 -10.48
C CYS A 402 -4.65 -8.03 -9.19
N LEU A 403 -5.02 -6.75 -9.01
CA LEU A 403 -4.81 -6.03 -7.77
C LEU A 403 -5.54 -6.75 -6.63
N PHE A 404 -6.85 -6.98 -6.73
CA PHE A 404 -7.62 -7.63 -5.67
C PHE A 404 -7.01 -9.00 -5.27
N ALA A 405 -6.60 -9.82 -6.23
CA ALA A 405 -5.96 -11.10 -5.96
C ALA A 405 -4.60 -10.92 -5.27
N LEU A 406 -3.77 -9.97 -5.73
CA LEU A 406 -2.48 -9.62 -5.12
C LEU A 406 -2.65 -9.18 -3.66
N LEU A 407 -3.62 -8.30 -3.38
CA LEU A 407 -3.95 -7.83 -2.03
C LEU A 407 -4.32 -9.01 -1.12
N ASN A 408 -5.20 -9.91 -1.59
CA ASN A 408 -5.67 -11.04 -0.79
C ASN A 408 -4.59 -12.08 -0.48
N ILE A 409 -3.77 -12.44 -1.47
CA ILE A 409 -2.67 -13.41 -1.28
C ILE A 409 -1.70 -12.89 -0.24
N LEU A 410 -1.35 -11.63 -0.36
CA LEU A 410 -0.36 -11.02 0.49
C LEU A 410 -0.88 -10.75 1.91
N GLN A 411 -2.12 -10.29 2.08
CA GLN A 411 -2.71 -10.11 3.40
C GLN A 411 -2.70 -11.44 4.19
N ARG A 412 -2.94 -12.57 3.50
CA ARG A 412 -2.83 -13.91 4.09
C ARG A 412 -1.40 -14.30 4.46
N MET A 413 -0.39 -13.79 3.75
CA MET A 413 1.02 -14.03 4.08
C MET A 413 1.50 -13.20 5.28
N LEU A 414 1.01 -11.96 5.42
CA LEU A 414 1.43 -11.03 6.48
C LEU A 414 0.76 -11.31 7.84
N MET A 415 -0.53 -11.68 7.86
CA MET A 415 -1.27 -11.90 9.12
C MET A 415 -0.91 -13.20 9.86
N GLY A 416 0.01 -14.02 9.33
CA GLY A 416 0.48 -15.25 9.98
C GLY A 416 1.76 -15.10 10.80
N SER A 417 2.35 -13.88 10.88
CA SER A 417 3.63 -13.66 11.56
C SER A 417 3.46 -13.36 13.05
N SER A 418 4.35 -13.88 13.90
CA SER A 418 4.27 -13.70 15.37
C SER A 418 4.46 -12.22 15.75
N THR A 419 3.56 -11.70 16.60
CA THR A 419 3.59 -10.32 17.09
C THR A 419 4.90 -9.98 17.80
N ARG A 420 5.54 -10.96 18.47
CA ARG A 420 6.82 -10.80 19.17
C ARG A 420 7.99 -10.53 18.22
N ILE A 421 7.97 -11.17 17.03
CA ILE A 421 9.00 -10.98 15.99
C ILE A 421 8.85 -9.60 15.36
N VAL A 422 7.61 -9.17 15.11
CA VAL A 422 7.31 -7.85 14.56
C VAL A 422 7.74 -6.75 15.54
N HIS A 423 7.52 -6.92 16.84
CA HIS A 423 7.99 -5.99 17.86
C HIS A 423 9.51 -5.81 17.80
N LYS A 424 10.28 -6.90 17.82
CA LYS A 424 11.75 -6.83 17.78
C LYS A 424 12.28 -6.24 16.48
N ALA A 425 11.68 -6.60 15.35
CA ALA A 425 12.08 -6.09 14.03
C ALA A 425 11.76 -4.60 13.85
N THR A 426 10.78 -4.05 14.58
CA THR A 426 10.37 -2.64 14.51
C THR A 426 10.96 -1.76 15.61
N ASN A 427 11.53 -2.35 16.66
CA ASN A 427 12.28 -1.64 17.71
C ASN A 427 13.73 -1.30 17.27
N LEU A 428 13.86 -0.78 16.05
CA LEU A 428 15.13 -0.36 15.45
C LEU A 428 15.13 1.17 15.21
N ASN A 429 16.28 1.69 14.79
CA ASN A 429 16.40 3.10 14.39
C ASN A 429 15.33 3.44 13.34
N GLY A 430 14.69 4.61 13.46
CA GLY A 430 13.62 5.03 12.56
C GLY A 430 14.00 5.03 11.08
N TYR A 431 15.27 5.24 10.72
CA TYR A 431 15.71 5.09 9.32
C TYR A 431 15.69 3.63 8.83
N VAL A 432 16.00 2.66 9.71
CA VAL A 432 15.89 1.23 9.40
C VAL A 432 14.43 0.85 9.26
N ASN A 433 13.56 1.35 10.13
CA ASN A 433 12.10 1.20 9.99
C ASN A 433 11.58 1.77 8.66
N MET A 434 12.15 2.87 8.18
CA MET A 434 11.82 3.42 6.87
C MET A 434 12.29 2.50 5.73
N ALA A 435 13.50 1.96 5.81
CA ALA A 435 13.97 0.97 4.84
C ALA A 435 13.10 -0.30 4.85
N LEU A 436 12.71 -0.78 6.03
CA LEU A 436 11.79 -1.92 6.20
C LEU A 436 10.42 -1.64 5.56
N GLY A 437 9.83 -0.48 5.81
CA GLY A 437 8.56 -0.10 5.18
C GLY A 437 8.63 -0.03 3.66
N CYS A 438 9.74 0.48 3.12
CA CYS A 438 10.03 0.50 1.68
C CYS A 438 10.16 -0.92 1.12
N GLY A 439 10.96 -1.77 1.76
CA GLY A 439 11.16 -3.17 1.38
C GLY A 439 9.87 -3.98 1.44
N LEU A 440 9.10 -3.85 2.52
CA LEU A 440 7.78 -4.46 2.64
C LEU A 440 6.89 -4.01 1.48
N THR A 441 6.81 -2.71 1.20
CA THR A 441 5.96 -2.23 0.11
C THR A 441 6.46 -2.65 -1.27
N LEU A 442 7.76 -2.82 -1.48
CA LEU A 442 8.30 -3.36 -2.73
C LEU A 442 7.86 -4.80 -2.98
N LEU A 443 7.88 -5.62 -1.95
CA LEU A 443 7.42 -7.01 -2.01
C LEU A 443 5.90 -7.07 -2.24
N VAL A 444 5.20 -6.17 -1.56
CA VAL A 444 3.74 -6.12 -1.48
C VAL A 444 3.10 -5.39 -2.67
N GLN A 445 3.83 -4.45 -3.28
CA GLN A 445 3.41 -3.43 -4.26
C GLN A 445 2.29 -2.48 -3.82
N SER A 446 1.75 -2.65 -2.61
CA SER A 446 0.64 -1.87 -2.08
C SER A 446 0.99 -1.27 -0.72
N SER A 447 1.31 0.03 -0.71
CA SER A 447 1.57 0.76 0.53
C SER A 447 0.36 0.72 1.47
N SER A 448 -0.87 0.77 0.93
CA SER A 448 -2.11 0.70 1.72
C SER A 448 -2.28 -0.64 2.42
N VAL A 449 -1.88 -1.77 1.82
CA VAL A 449 -1.91 -3.08 2.52
C VAL A 449 -0.89 -3.12 3.63
N VAL A 450 0.36 -2.71 3.38
CA VAL A 450 1.39 -2.67 4.42
C VAL A 450 0.89 -1.84 5.60
N THR A 451 0.47 -0.60 5.36
CA THR A 451 0.02 0.27 6.44
C THR A 451 -1.25 -0.23 7.13
N SER A 452 -2.18 -0.83 6.38
CA SER A 452 -3.42 -1.39 6.95
C SER A 452 -3.17 -2.63 7.81
N THR A 453 -2.16 -3.45 7.49
CA THR A 453 -1.78 -4.58 8.34
C THR A 453 -1.08 -4.15 9.62
N LEU A 454 -0.35 -3.03 9.59
CA LEU A 454 0.34 -2.48 10.75
C LEU A 454 -0.61 -1.75 11.71
N THR A 455 -1.69 -1.13 11.20
CA THR A 455 -2.63 -0.35 12.02
C THR A 455 -3.29 -1.12 13.17
N PRO A 456 -3.79 -2.36 12.97
CA PRO A 456 -4.25 -3.18 14.09
C PRO A 456 -3.16 -3.46 15.14
N LEU A 457 -1.91 -3.61 14.72
CA LEU A 457 -0.78 -3.82 15.63
C LEU A 457 -0.48 -2.58 16.47
N VAL A 458 -0.65 -1.38 15.90
CA VAL A 458 -0.62 -0.12 16.66
C VAL A 458 -1.80 -0.07 17.64
N GLY A 459 -2.99 -0.49 17.21
CA GLY A 459 -4.18 -0.57 18.07
C GLY A 459 -3.96 -1.43 19.32
N ILE A 460 -3.41 -2.63 19.13
CA ILE A 460 -3.12 -3.57 20.22
C ILE A 460 -1.91 -3.11 21.08
N GLY A 461 -1.12 -2.14 20.61
CA GLY A 461 0.04 -1.60 21.35
C GLY A 461 1.38 -2.27 21.00
N VAL A 462 1.38 -3.23 20.06
CA VAL A 462 2.60 -3.93 19.60
C VAL A 462 3.54 -2.99 18.84
N ILE A 463 3.03 -1.95 18.19
CA ILE A 463 3.87 -0.97 17.48
C ILE A 463 3.55 0.42 18.01
N LYS A 464 4.53 1.08 18.65
CA LYS A 464 4.37 2.48 19.08
C LYS A 464 4.23 3.39 17.85
N LEU A 465 3.41 4.45 17.97
CA LEU A 465 3.14 5.40 16.87
C LEU A 465 4.43 6.01 16.27
N ASN A 466 5.45 6.21 17.11
CA ASN A 466 6.75 6.76 16.70
C ASN A 466 7.54 5.82 15.77
N HIS A 467 7.33 4.50 15.86
CA HIS A 467 7.91 3.51 14.95
C HIS A 467 7.04 3.29 13.71
N MET A 468 5.71 3.37 13.86
CA MET A 468 4.76 3.33 12.74
C MET A 468 5.04 4.46 11.74
N TYR A 469 5.33 5.67 12.22
CA TYR A 469 5.55 6.81 11.34
C TYR A 469 6.64 6.57 10.27
N PRO A 470 7.91 6.27 10.60
CA PRO A 470 8.92 5.96 9.59
C PRO A 470 8.59 4.74 8.73
N LEU A 471 7.93 3.69 9.28
CA LEU A 471 7.46 2.55 8.49
C LEU A 471 6.53 3.00 7.36
N THR A 472 5.57 3.89 7.68
CA THR A 472 4.63 4.42 6.67
C THR A 472 5.32 5.33 5.65
N LEU A 473 6.32 6.12 6.04
CA LEU A 473 7.12 6.92 5.11
C LEU A 473 7.88 6.02 4.12
N GLY A 474 8.47 4.94 4.64
CA GLY A 474 9.09 3.90 3.83
C GLY A 474 8.11 3.29 2.84
N ALA A 475 6.91 2.94 3.30
CA ALA A 475 5.87 2.39 2.44
C ALA A 475 5.48 3.34 1.30
N ASN A 476 5.42 4.64 1.58
CA ASN A 476 5.15 5.64 0.55
C ASN A 476 6.27 5.69 -0.52
N ILE A 477 7.55 5.62 -0.11
CA ILE A 477 8.68 5.45 -1.05
C ILE A 477 8.49 4.19 -1.89
N GLY A 478 8.16 3.05 -1.28
CA GLY A 478 7.98 1.79 -2.01
C GLY A 478 6.92 1.88 -3.12
N SER A 479 5.82 2.60 -2.89
CA SER A 479 4.76 2.79 -3.91
C SER A 479 5.22 3.57 -5.15
N THR A 480 6.24 4.43 -5.02
CA THR A 480 6.82 5.17 -6.14
C THR A 480 7.62 4.27 -7.08
N ILE A 481 8.12 3.15 -6.57
CA ILE A 481 8.82 2.17 -7.40
C ILE A 481 7.84 1.43 -8.30
N THR A 482 6.60 1.20 -7.85
CA THR A 482 5.53 0.69 -8.72
C THR A 482 5.24 1.65 -9.87
N ALA A 483 5.23 2.96 -9.62
CA ALA A 483 5.08 3.97 -10.67
C ALA A 483 6.24 3.94 -11.67
N LEU A 484 7.48 3.73 -11.21
CA LEU A 484 8.65 3.56 -12.07
C LEU A 484 8.56 2.27 -12.91
N LEU A 485 8.07 1.16 -12.33
CA LEU A 485 7.80 -0.08 -13.07
C LEU A 485 6.73 0.12 -14.14
N ALA A 486 5.66 0.87 -13.83
CA ALA A 486 4.64 1.24 -14.81
C ALA A 486 5.24 2.07 -15.96
N ALA A 487 6.09 3.05 -15.64
CA ALA A 487 6.80 3.82 -16.66
C ALA A 487 7.66 2.91 -17.54
N MET A 488 8.36 1.91 -16.97
CA MET A 488 9.17 0.91 -17.70
C MET A 488 8.40 -0.04 -18.62
N VAL A 489 7.07 -0.06 -18.55
CA VAL A 489 6.22 -0.79 -19.51
C VAL A 489 5.71 0.13 -20.61
N THR A 490 5.65 1.44 -20.37
CA THR A 490 5.10 2.40 -21.32
C THR A 490 6.15 2.97 -22.27
N GLU A 491 5.70 3.66 -23.31
CA GLU A 491 6.57 4.31 -24.28
C GLU A 491 6.56 5.82 -24.06
N GLY A 492 7.72 6.45 -24.22
CA GLY A 492 7.86 7.90 -24.11
C GLY A 492 8.47 8.37 -22.78
N THR A 493 9.10 9.55 -22.85
CA THR A 493 9.78 10.21 -21.73
C THR A 493 8.82 10.76 -20.68
N GLU A 494 7.61 11.12 -21.10
CA GLU A 494 6.58 11.73 -20.26
C GLU A 494 6.16 10.82 -19.10
N SER A 495 6.01 9.51 -19.34
CA SER A 495 5.67 8.52 -18.31
C SER A 495 6.76 8.40 -17.23
N ILE A 496 8.04 8.37 -17.66
CA ILE A 496 9.18 8.35 -16.74
C ILE A 496 9.21 9.65 -15.93
N GLN A 497 8.98 10.79 -16.58
CA GLN A 497 8.96 12.09 -15.92
C GLN A 497 7.91 12.13 -14.81
N VAL A 498 6.70 11.64 -15.06
CA VAL A 498 5.63 11.57 -14.04
C VAL A 498 5.99 10.60 -12.91
N ALA A 499 6.57 9.43 -13.22
CA ALA A 499 7.01 8.49 -12.20
C ALA A 499 8.14 9.06 -11.31
N LEU A 500 9.10 9.78 -11.91
CA LEU A 500 10.14 10.50 -11.18
C LEU A 500 9.56 11.65 -10.35
N CYS A 501 8.52 12.34 -10.85
CA CYS A 501 7.82 13.37 -10.07
C CYS A 501 7.19 12.75 -8.81
N HIS A 502 6.61 11.55 -8.91
CA HIS A 502 6.05 10.83 -7.78
C HIS A 502 7.12 10.50 -6.73
N LEU A 503 8.26 9.97 -7.18
CA LEU A 503 9.40 9.67 -6.32
C LEU A 503 9.92 10.93 -5.62
N LEU A 504 10.23 11.99 -6.37
CA LEU A 504 10.78 13.22 -5.81
C LEU A 504 9.80 13.94 -4.89
N PHE A 505 8.50 13.95 -5.21
CA PHE A 505 7.48 14.49 -4.32
C PHE A 505 7.53 13.85 -2.94
N ASN A 506 7.62 12.53 -2.88
CA ASN A 506 7.67 11.80 -1.61
C ASN A 506 9.02 11.98 -0.90
N LEU A 507 10.14 11.96 -1.62
CA LEU A 507 11.46 12.17 -1.03
C LEU A 507 11.61 13.60 -0.45
N ILE A 508 11.13 14.62 -1.16
CA ILE A 508 11.17 16.01 -0.68
C ILE A 508 10.24 16.19 0.52
N GLY A 509 9.04 15.60 0.49
CA GLY A 509 8.14 15.58 1.65
C GLY A 509 8.80 14.97 2.88
N ILE A 510 9.45 13.81 2.73
CA ILE A 510 10.20 13.16 3.81
C ILE A 510 11.35 14.07 4.28
N ALA A 511 12.11 14.67 3.38
CA ALA A 511 13.20 15.57 3.72
C ALA A 511 12.75 16.80 4.53
N ILE A 512 11.53 17.29 4.29
CA ILE A 512 10.93 18.40 5.05
C ILE A 512 10.44 17.95 6.43
N PHE A 513 9.67 16.86 6.48
CA PHE A 513 8.91 16.51 7.68
C PHE A 513 9.58 15.49 8.61
N TYR A 514 10.62 14.76 8.19
CA TYR A 514 11.18 13.67 9.00
C TYR A 514 12.54 13.96 9.67
N PRO A 515 13.59 14.46 8.97
CA PRO A 515 14.91 14.67 9.57
C PRO A 515 14.91 15.69 10.72
N ILE A 516 14.13 16.77 10.61
CA ILE A 516 14.11 17.86 11.59
C ILE A 516 13.15 17.47 12.73
N PRO A 517 13.61 17.35 14.00
CA PRO A 517 12.78 16.88 15.11
C PRO A 517 11.51 17.71 15.33
N PHE A 518 11.61 19.02 15.16
CA PHE A 518 10.48 19.94 15.23
C PHE A 518 9.43 19.66 14.14
N MET A 519 9.87 19.47 12.89
CA MET A 519 8.96 19.19 11.78
C MET A 519 8.31 17.82 11.93
N ARG A 520 9.06 16.82 12.45
CA ARG A 520 8.56 15.47 12.74
C ARG A 520 7.43 15.46 13.76
N ALA A 521 7.44 16.40 14.70
CA ALA A 521 6.42 16.49 15.73
C ALA A 521 5.04 16.85 15.15
N PHE A 522 4.96 17.59 14.04
CA PHE A 522 3.66 18.03 13.51
C PHE A 522 2.76 16.86 13.04
N PRO A 523 3.19 15.96 12.13
CA PRO A 523 2.35 14.83 11.73
C PRO A 523 2.00 13.91 12.89
N LEU A 524 2.96 13.65 13.79
CA LEU A 524 2.76 12.81 14.97
C LEU A 524 1.73 13.40 15.94
N GLN A 525 1.84 14.69 16.27
CA GLN A 525 0.90 15.35 17.17
C GLN A 525 -0.48 15.45 16.56
N ALA A 526 -0.59 15.79 15.28
CA ALA A 526 -1.88 15.84 14.58
C ALA A 526 -2.57 14.46 14.59
N ALA A 527 -1.83 13.38 14.34
CA ALA A 527 -2.34 12.01 14.41
C ALA A 527 -2.77 11.61 15.83
N ARG A 528 -1.99 11.95 16.87
CA ARG A 528 -2.38 11.70 18.27
C ARG A 528 -3.65 12.45 18.65
N GLN A 529 -3.81 13.69 18.22
CA GLN A 529 -5.03 14.48 18.48
C GLN A 529 -6.26 13.86 17.80
N LEU A 530 -6.10 13.37 16.56
CA LEU A 530 -7.14 12.65 15.85
C LEU A 530 -7.51 11.33 16.56
N GLY A 531 -6.53 10.58 17.06
CA GLY A 531 -6.76 9.40 17.90
C GLY A 531 -7.54 9.75 19.17
N LYS A 532 -7.11 10.76 19.93
CA LYS A 532 -7.81 11.23 21.14
C LYS A 532 -9.27 11.63 20.86
N ALA A 533 -9.54 12.24 19.71
CA ALA A 533 -10.90 12.56 19.28
C ALA A 533 -11.79 11.31 19.10
N THR A 534 -11.23 10.17 18.68
CA THR A 534 -11.99 8.91 18.56
C THR A 534 -12.35 8.29 19.90
N ARG A 535 -11.49 8.44 20.92
CA ARG A 535 -11.79 8.03 22.29
C ARG A 535 -12.94 8.86 22.86
N GLN A 536 -12.92 10.17 22.62
CA GLN A 536 -13.99 11.08 23.03
C GLN A 536 -15.31 10.81 22.32
N TRP A 537 -15.28 10.51 21.02
CA TRP A 537 -16.46 10.12 20.26
C TRP A 537 -16.15 9.05 19.21
N ARG A 538 -16.62 7.83 19.47
CA ARG A 538 -16.46 6.66 18.58
C ARG A 538 -17.04 6.84 17.18
N GLY A 539 -17.94 7.81 16.98
CA GLY A 539 -18.48 8.16 15.65
C GLY A 539 -17.58 9.09 14.83
N PHE A 540 -16.55 9.69 15.44
CA PHE A 540 -15.65 10.63 14.80
C PHE A 540 -14.98 10.09 13.53
N PRO A 541 -14.46 8.84 13.50
CA PRO A 541 -13.88 8.26 12.29
C PRO A 541 -14.78 8.29 11.05
N PHE A 542 -16.08 8.04 11.19
CA PHE A 542 -17.03 8.05 10.07
C PHE A 542 -17.20 9.45 9.49
N VAL A 543 -17.29 10.46 10.36
CA VAL A 543 -17.36 11.86 9.94
C VAL A 543 -16.06 12.29 9.29
N TYR A 544 -14.91 11.90 9.86
CA TYR A 544 -13.60 12.17 9.30
C TYR A 544 -13.49 11.62 7.86
N ILE A 545 -13.83 10.34 7.67
CA ILE A 545 -13.78 9.71 6.35
C ILE A 545 -14.71 10.40 5.35
N GLY A 546 -15.98 10.60 5.73
CA GLY A 546 -16.98 11.23 4.88
C GLY A 546 -16.62 12.67 4.50
N PHE A 547 -16.02 13.41 5.43
CA PHE A 547 -15.60 14.79 5.17
C PHE A 547 -14.33 14.84 4.31
N MET A 548 -13.26 14.19 4.75
CA MET A 548 -11.92 14.32 4.17
C MET A 548 -11.81 13.65 2.80
N PHE A 549 -12.38 12.45 2.63
CA PHE A 549 -12.24 11.67 1.39
C PHE A 549 -13.42 11.78 0.43
N PHE A 550 -14.54 12.42 0.80
CA PHE A 550 -15.69 12.57 -0.10
C PHE A 550 -16.18 14.01 -0.19
N LEU A 551 -16.63 14.61 0.92
CA LEU A 551 -17.23 15.95 0.87
C LEU A 551 -16.22 17.00 0.38
N PHE A 552 -15.03 17.05 0.96
CA PHE A 552 -14.00 18.02 0.60
C PHE A 552 -13.54 17.89 -0.87
N PRO A 553 -13.20 16.69 -1.39
CA PRO A 553 -12.84 16.53 -2.78
C PRO A 553 -13.98 16.85 -3.76
N ILE A 554 -15.22 16.42 -3.47
CA ILE A 554 -16.39 16.66 -4.34
C ILE A 554 -16.70 18.15 -4.42
N THR A 555 -16.70 18.83 -3.27
CA THR A 555 -16.93 20.29 -3.21
C THR A 555 -15.82 21.06 -3.91
N SER A 556 -14.56 20.67 -3.71
CA SER A 556 -13.41 21.25 -4.39
C SER A 556 -13.46 21.03 -5.91
N PHE A 557 -13.79 19.83 -6.38
CA PHE A 557 -13.97 19.50 -7.79
C PHE A 557 -15.13 20.30 -8.42
N GLY A 558 -16.29 20.34 -7.75
CA GLY A 558 -17.45 21.09 -8.21
C GLY A 558 -17.14 22.58 -8.35
N LEU A 559 -16.44 23.15 -7.37
CA LEU A 559 -15.99 24.54 -7.42
C LEU A 559 -15.00 24.78 -8.57
N SER A 560 -14.06 23.87 -8.74
CA SER A 560 -13.08 23.90 -9.82
C SER A 560 -13.74 23.90 -11.20
N PHE A 561 -14.81 23.10 -11.38
CA PHE A 561 -15.59 23.04 -12.61
C PHE A 561 -16.35 24.34 -12.90
N LEU A 562 -16.93 24.97 -11.86
CA LEU A 562 -17.64 26.26 -11.99
C LEU A 562 -16.74 27.37 -12.54
N PHE A 563 -15.47 27.40 -12.12
CA PHE A 563 -14.49 28.37 -12.62
C PHE A 563 -13.96 28.03 -14.02
N SER A 564 -13.88 26.75 -14.37
CA SER A 564 -13.33 26.29 -15.66
C SER A 564 -14.31 26.40 -16.82
N SER A 565 -15.61 26.55 -16.57
CA SER A 565 -16.66 26.47 -17.60
C SER A 565 -16.79 27.74 -18.47
N GLY A 566 -16.00 28.80 -18.22
CA GLY A 566 -15.96 30.03 -19.03
C GLY A 566 -17.25 30.87 -19.09
N SER A 567 -18.37 30.39 -18.54
CA SER A 567 -19.64 31.11 -18.53
C SER A 567 -19.75 32.03 -17.32
N MET A 568 -20.04 33.31 -17.59
CA MET A 568 -20.08 34.37 -16.57
C MET A 568 -21.02 34.02 -15.40
N GLY A 569 -22.14 33.34 -15.66
CA GLY A 569 -23.09 32.90 -14.62
C GLY A 569 -22.53 31.83 -13.67
N LEU A 570 -21.79 30.84 -14.19
CA LEU A 570 -21.17 29.80 -13.35
C LEU A 570 -19.99 30.35 -12.55
N THR A 571 -19.21 31.28 -13.13
CA THR A 571 -18.13 31.96 -12.42
C THR A 571 -18.64 32.80 -11.25
N VAL A 572 -19.75 33.52 -11.43
CA VAL A 572 -20.38 34.29 -10.35
C VAL A 572 -20.89 33.35 -9.25
N LEU A 573 -21.60 32.28 -9.60
CA LEU A 573 -22.05 31.27 -8.63
C LEU A 573 -20.88 30.63 -7.87
N GLY A 574 -19.80 30.31 -8.58
CA GLY A 574 -18.54 29.83 -8.00
C GLY A 574 -17.97 30.82 -7.00
N SER A 575 -17.87 32.10 -7.36
CA SER A 575 -17.35 33.15 -6.47
C SER A 575 -18.16 33.33 -5.19
N PHE A 576 -19.50 33.28 -5.28
CA PHE A 576 -20.37 33.30 -4.09
C PHE A 576 -20.17 32.05 -3.23
N SER A 577 -20.03 30.88 -3.84
CA SER A 577 -19.78 29.62 -3.12
C SER A 577 -18.44 29.66 -2.38
N VAL A 578 -17.37 30.20 -3.00
CA VAL A 578 -16.09 30.44 -2.32
C VAL A 578 -16.26 31.42 -1.16
N ALA A 579 -16.93 32.55 -1.38
CA ALA A 579 -17.12 33.56 -0.35
C ALA A 579 -17.86 32.97 0.88
N ILE A 580 -18.93 32.20 0.65
CA ILE A 580 -19.66 31.51 1.72
C ILE A 580 -18.76 30.50 2.43
N MET A 581 -17.97 29.72 1.70
CA MET A 581 -17.05 28.73 2.28
C MET A 581 -15.98 29.42 3.14
N VAL A 582 -15.36 30.49 2.64
CA VAL A 582 -14.35 31.28 3.37
C VAL A 582 -14.95 31.94 4.61
N ILE A 583 -16.13 32.56 4.49
CA ILE A 583 -16.84 33.16 5.63
C ILE A 583 -17.20 32.10 6.66
N SER A 584 -17.66 30.92 6.23
CA SER A 584 -18.00 29.81 7.13
C SER A 584 -16.76 29.27 7.85
N CYS A 585 -15.64 29.10 7.15
CA CYS A 585 -14.37 28.71 7.74
C CYS A 585 -13.83 29.76 8.70
N ALA A 586 -13.89 31.05 8.33
CA ALA A 586 -13.46 32.16 9.18
C ALA A 586 -14.33 32.28 10.43
N TYR A 587 -15.65 32.13 10.29
CA TYR A 587 -16.58 32.09 11.41
C TYR A 587 -16.34 30.87 12.30
N GLY A 588 -16.11 29.69 11.72
CA GLY A 588 -15.76 28.47 12.45
C GLY A 588 -14.46 28.62 13.24
N PHE A 589 -13.42 29.19 12.62
CA PHE A 589 -12.14 29.48 13.29
C PHE A 589 -12.29 30.53 14.39
N TYR A 590 -13.04 31.60 14.13
CA TYR A 590 -13.38 32.61 15.13
C TYR A 590 -14.15 32.01 16.29
N TRP A 591 -15.12 31.15 16.01
CA TRP A 591 -15.92 30.47 17.02
C TRP A 591 -15.04 29.52 17.87
N TRP A 592 -14.19 28.74 17.21
CA TRP A 592 -13.26 27.81 17.86
C TRP A 592 -12.26 28.53 18.77
N SER A 593 -11.68 29.63 18.29
CA SER A 593 -10.58 30.35 18.97
C SER A 593 -11.05 31.39 19.98
N PHE A 594 -12.13 32.13 19.70
CA PHE A 594 -12.54 33.31 20.49
C PHE A 594 -13.90 33.18 21.18
N GLN A 595 -14.87 32.46 20.62
CA GLN A 595 -16.20 32.28 21.25
C GLN A 595 -16.27 31.08 22.20
N GLY A 596 -15.12 30.55 22.63
CA GLY A 596 -15.07 29.39 23.52
C GLY A 596 -15.56 28.09 22.88
N GLY A 597 -15.59 27.99 21.55
CA GLY A 597 -15.98 26.76 20.85
C GLY A 597 -15.12 25.55 21.24
N LYS A 598 -13.81 25.76 21.46
CA LYS A 598 -12.92 24.75 22.03
C LYS A 598 -13.39 24.24 23.40
N ARG A 599 -13.81 25.15 24.30
CA ARG A 599 -14.36 24.80 25.62
C ARG A 599 -15.70 24.08 25.49
N TYR A 600 -16.60 24.57 24.64
CA TYR A 600 -17.90 23.95 24.40
C TYR A 600 -17.77 22.49 23.89
N CYS A 601 -16.85 22.25 22.94
CA CYS A 601 -16.57 20.90 22.47
C CYS A 601 -15.96 20.05 23.59
N SER A 602 -14.93 20.56 24.28
CA SER A 602 -14.27 19.85 25.39
C SER A 602 -15.26 19.45 26.48
N ASP A 603 -16.08 20.38 26.97
CA ASP A 603 -17.09 20.15 28.01
C ASP A 603 -18.12 19.11 27.57
N ARG A 604 -18.54 19.16 26.30
CA ARG A 604 -19.48 18.18 25.73
C ARG A 604 -18.86 16.79 25.63
N PHE A 605 -17.58 16.70 25.27
CA PHE A 605 -16.84 15.43 25.23
C PHE A 605 -16.59 14.89 26.64
N GLU A 606 -16.10 15.69 27.58
CA GLU A 606 -15.91 15.31 28.99
C GLU A 606 -17.23 14.89 29.65
N ARG A 607 -18.34 15.57 29.35
CA ARG A 607 -19.66 15.16 29.86
C ARG A 607 -20.07 13.78 29.35
N ARG A 608 -19.79 13.46 28.08
CA ARG A 608 -20.05 12.13 27.52
C ARG A 608 -19.14 11.08 28.12
N GLU A 609 -17.86 11.38 28.31
CA GLU A 609 -16.90 10.48 28.95
C GLU A 609 -17.29 10.18 30.41
N ARG A 610 -17.68 11.20 31.18
CA ARG A 610 -18.22 11.02 32.53
C ARG A 610 -19.42 10.09 32.54
N VAL A 611 -20.42 10.33 31.69
CA VAL A 611 -21.60 9.45 31.59
C VAL A 611 -21.22 8.02 31.25
N ARG A 612 -20.25 7.81 30.33
CA ARG A 612 -19.75 6.48 29.97
C ARG A 612 -19.07 5.77 31.14
N LEU A 613 -18.14 6.45 31.81
CA LEU A 613 -17.44 5.92 32.99
C LEU A 613 -18.41 5.61 34.13
N THR A 614 -19.38 6.49 34.37
CA THR A 614 -20.45 6.24 35.34
C THR A 614 -21.24 5.00 34.97
N LEU A 615 -21.68 4.83 33.72
CA LEU A 615 -22.40 3.62 33.28
C LEU A 615 -21.58 2.34 33.41
N GLN A 616 -20.26 2.41 33.20
CA GLN A 616 -19.35 1.27 33.31
C GLN A 616 -19.09 0.86 34.76
N ASN A 617 -18.98 1.84 35.66
CA ASN A 617 -18.72 1.61 37.09
C ASN A 617 -20.00 1.38 37.90
N LEU A 618 -21.17 1.80 37.38
CA LEU A 618 -22.48 1.68 38.03
C LEU A 618 -22.78 0.29 38.61
N PRO A 619 -22.47 -0.84 37.93
CA PRO A 619 -22.73 -2.16 38.48
C PRO A 619 -21.89 -2.45 39.74
N LYS A 620 -20.59 -2.11 39.69
CA LYS A 620 -19.66 -2.30 40.82
C LYS A 620 -20.01 -1.38 41.98
N ASP A 621 -20.34 -0.13 41.68
CA ASP A 621 -20.76 0.85 42.68
C ASP A 621 -22.07 0.41 43.36
N MET A 622 -22.99 -0.17 42.60
CA MET A 622 -24.26 -0.68 43.13
C MET A 622 -24.06 -1.94 43.98
N GLU A 623 -23.17 -2.87 43.60
CA GLU A 623 -22.76 -3.99 44.46
C GLU A 623 -22.10 -3.50 45.76
N TYR A 624 -21.20 -2.52 45.66
CA TYR A 624 -20.55 -1.91 46.83
C TYR A 624 -21.58 -1.28 47.79
N ILE A 625 -22.54 -0.53 47.25
CA ILE A 625 -23.61 0.10 48.04
C ILE A 625 -24.49 -0.98 48.70
N LYS A 626 -24.89 -2.03 47.97
CA LYS A 626 -25.67 -3.14 48.53
C LYS A 626 -24.93 -3.84 49.67
N ALA A 627 -23.64 -4.13 49.50
CA ALA A 627 -22.82 -4.73 50.55
C ALA A 627 -22.72 -3.84 51.80
N LYS A 628 -22.62 -2.53 51.60
CA LYS A 628 -22.54 -1.56 52.71
C LYS A 628 -23.85 -1.37 53.44
N ILE A 629 -24.98 -1.42 52.72
CA ILE A 629 -26.33 -1.40 53.31
C ILE A 629 -26.55 -2.67 54.15
N ALA A 630 -26.19 -3.86 53.63
CA ALA A 630 -26.31 -5.12 54.37
C ALA A 630 -25.51 -5.08 55.71
N LEU A 631 -24.29 -4.57 55.68
CA LEU A 631 -23.48 -4.38 56.89
C LEU A 631 -24.10 -3.39 57.89
N LEU A 632 -24.72 -2.32 57.40
CA LEU A 632 -25.38 -1.34 58.26
C LEU A 632 -26.64 -1.91 58.92
N ILE A 633 -27.42 -2.71 58.19
CA ILE A 633 -28.60 -3.40 58.72
C ILE A 633 -28.21 -4.36 59.84
N GLU A 634 -27.14 -5.14 59.64
CA GLU A 634 -26.59 -6.05 60.65
C GLU A 634 -26.14 -5.30 61.91
N HIS A 635 -25.53 -4.12 61.76
CA HIS A 635 -25.00 -3.34 62.88
C HIS A 635 -26.07 -2.53 63.64
N THR A 636 -27.12 -2.09 62.96
CA THR A 636 -28.15 -1.21 63.54
C THR A 636 -29.45 -1.92 63.93
N ARG A 637 -29.65 -3.18 63.51
CA ARG A 637 -30.91 -3.93 63.67
C ARG A 637 -32.13 -3.16 63.16
N LEU A 638 -31.95 -2.37 62.11
CA LEU A 638 -33.09 -1.78 61.40
C LEU A 638 -33.88 -2.93 60.74
N PRO A 639 -35.22 -2.91 60.80
CA PRO A 639 -36.03 -3.90 60.11
C PRO A 639 -35.80 -3.82 58.60
N ASP A 640 -35.65 -4.97 57.95
CA ASP A 640 -35.58 -5.06 56.49
C ASP A 640 -36.91 -4.55 55.91
N SER A 641 -36.88 -3.40 55.24
CA SER A 641 -38.06 -2.77 54.65
C SER A 641 -38.62 -3.53 53.43
N GLU A 642 -38.08 -4.70 53.09
CA GLU A 642 -38.61 -5.55 52.01
C GLU A 642 -39.79 -6.42 52.47
N ASP A 643 -40.04 -6.55 53.78
CA ASP A 643 -41.16 -7.35 54.30
C ASP A 643 -42.49 -6.56 54.43
N ASP A 644 -42.47 -5.22 54.30
CA ASP A 644 -43.67 -4.38 54.52
C ASP A 644 -44.47 -4.07 53.23
N GLU A 645 -43.89 -4.21 52.03
CA GLU A 645 -44.61 -3.96 50.76
C GLU A 645 -45.47 -5.15 50.29
N ALA A 646 -45.27 -6.35 50.82
CA ALA A 646 -46.06 -7.53 50.45
C ALA A 646 -47.45 -7.59 51.11
N SER A 647 -47.79 -6.65 52.00
CA SER A 647 -49.07 -6.65 52.74
C SER A 647 -50.07 -5.55 52.31
N ALA A 648 -49.69 -4.67 51.36
CA ALA A 648 -50.52 -3.53 50.96
C ALA A 648 -51.29 -3.74 49.64
N ASP A 649 -51.01 -4.80 48.89
CA ASP A 649 -51.64 -5.07 47.57
C ASP A 649 -52.86 -6.02 47.63
N ASP A 650 -53.30 -6.46 48.81
CA ASP A 650 -54.48 -7.34 48.97
C ASP A 650 -55.75 -6.60 49.47
N GLU A 651 -55.69 -5.28 49.63
CA GLU A 651 -56.86 -4.42 49.90
C GLU A 651 -56.88 -3.17 48.99
N ARG A 652 -57.09 -3.36 47.68
CA ARG A 652 -57.68 -2.31 46.83
C ARG A 652 -58.41 -2.79 45.59
#